data_AF-A0A1H3K540-F1
#
_entry.id   AF-A0A1H3K540-F1
#
_cell.length_a   1.000
_cell.length_b   1.000
_cell.length_c   1.000
_cell.angle_alpha   90.00
_cell.angle_beta   90.00
_cell.angle_gamma   90.00
#
_symmetry.space_group_name_H-M   'P 1'
#
loop_
_entity.id
_entity.type
_entity.pdbx_description
1 polymer ?
#
loop_
_entity_poly.entity_id
_entity_poly.type
_entity_poly.pdbx_seq_one_letter_code
_entity_poly.pdbx_strand_id
1 'polypeptide(L)'
;MKNFSFDKMLILLLVISMVSGIMVINQRMNIESEHKQIEIYIDYYEIKELAEQSEYSFEWWLSKFKELGATHVVLEEDSLGLLRQELEPLSVEVGRDILREWNWERFAPESLVHYHSETGIDDYDVVVMTEEKDLYDKISNGLISRYKEERFTLLEEGETYAVVIHGSINDAVFTEPQQLEDTDGRSYMWEQRVHSSQLNRLSLGFNPDKVEVIKNAGLEIMPRPHGYKDWTGEKYIDALIEDMAFYDIEPSVMFFSGRQIPGYVDGSISKLESHLIENGINLGMIETSFQREHLELDGFDELANGMKHHSVRVFNIWPFVQQRYQFYHYEGAEEIENTLYRAVTERNIRVIYFKPFMENPNVYITDAAEYEKTFERFEERISRHGMSLGEASTFSEHQAGLIWILLMVVGVAAGMVLVMKKLLPLPNMLWGILLVLVISALFGLWMLRPTWGEKLIALAGAVIFPSLGMHYFCEDLWKISLMEKKQKALQAFSIGILILLKVTAISAIGAIIVAAVLSDVRYLLEMDIFRGVKIAQLIPIGVFALQFMYFFGYKRKEEEVYSPQIRLYEIRSLLMENIKIIYVAVLGLVMITGYVYLARTGHEGNLQPLELEMIIRNFLEEKLLVRPRTKEFTVAFPALMLGGYIASLRFKSLLFLTGMAAVIGQTSIVNTFSHLRTPVYVSVIRTIYSLIASVPFFAAYLLGLMMLVAIFKRWIRPMWDTLDLDRNQS
;
A
#
# COMPACT_ATOMS: atom_id res chain seq x y z
N MET A 1 -52.26 -5.22 -15.01
CA MET A 1 -50.83 -4.95 -14.71
C MET A 1 -49.99 -5.72 -15.71
N LYS A 2 -49.27 -5.03 -16.63
CA LYS A 2 -48.44 -5.68 -17.65
C LYS A 2 -47.35 -6.52 -16.97
N ASN A 3 -47.20 -7.79 -17.36
CA ASN A 3 -46.16 -8.70 -16.87
C ASN A 3 -44.78 -8.01 -16.94
N PHE A 4 -44.27 -7.61 -15.78
CA PHE A 4 -42.91 -7.14 -15.64
C PHE A 4 -41.99 -8.35 -15.81
N SER A 5 -41.23 -8.41 -16.90
CA SER A 5 -40.29 -9.53 -17.13
C SER A 5 -39.29 -9.58 -15.97
N PHE A 6 -38.97 -10.79 -15.50
CA PHE A 6 -38.01 -11.03 -14.42
C PHE A 6 -36.66 -10.33 -14.68
N ASP A 7 -36.24 -10.21 -15.94
CA ASP A 7 -35.00 -9.50 -16.30
C ASP A 7 -35.08 -7.99 -16.05
N LYS A 8 -36.25 -7.38 -16.28
CA LYS A 8 -36.48 -5.96 -15.97
C LYS A 8 -36.44 -5.70 -14.46
N MET A 9 -36.88 -6.68 -13.66
CA MET A 9 -36.76 -6.63 -12.21
C MET A 9 -35.31 -6.68 -11.75
N LEU A 10 -34.51 -7.61 -12.25
CA LEU A 10 -33.09 -7.68 -11.91
C LEU A 10 -32.35 -6.41 -12.31
N ILE A 11 -32.64 -5.84 -13.48
CA ILE A 11 -32.06 -4.55 -13.92
C ILE A 11 -32.49 -3.41 -13.00
N LEU A 12 -33.76 -3.34 -12.59
CA LEU A 12 -34.24 -2.31 -11.66
C LEU A 12 -33.50 -2.41 -10.31
N LEU A 13 -33.32 -3.62 -9.78
CA LEU A 13 -32.55 -3.85 -8.55
C LEU A 13 -31.09 -3.41 -8.68
N LEU A 14 -30.46 -3.66 -9.84
CA LEU A 14 -29.11 -3.17 -10.13
C LEU A 14 -29.04 -1.64 -10.15
N VAL A 15 -30.02 -0.96 -10.75
CA VAL A 15 -30.03 0.52 -10.79
C VAL A 15 -30.20 1.09 -9.38
N ILE A 16 -31.10 0.53 -8.57
CA ILE A 16 -31.28 0.95 -7.17
C ILE A 16 -29.98 0.76 -6.39
N SER A 17 -29.33 -0.40 -6.56
CA SER A 17 -28.05 -0.70 -5.94
C SER A 17 -26.93 0.27 -6.34
N MET A 18 -26.85 0.61 -7.62
CA MET A 18 -25.90 1.60 -8.14
C MET A 18 -26.15 2.98 -7.51
N VAL A 19 -27.41 3.42 -7.45
CA VAL A 19 -27.76 4.70 -6.80
C VAL A 19 -27.40 4.70 -5.32
N SER A 20 -27.66 3.60 -4.59
CA SER A 20 -27.22 3.48 -3.19
C SER A 20 -25.71 3.57 -3.05
N GLY A 21 -24.95 2.90 -3.93
CA GLY A 21 -23.49 2.97 -3.90
C GLY A 21 -22.96 4.38 -4.17
N ILE A 22 -23.57 5.12 -5.11
CA ILE A 22 -23.22 6.52 -5.39
C ILE A 22 -23.48 7.40 -4.15
N MET A 23 -24.59 7.18 -3.44
CA MET A 23 -24.89 7.95 -2.22
C MET A 23 -23.83 7.73 -1.13
N VAL A 24 -23.41 6.49 -0.89
CA VAL A 24 -22.36 6.17 0.08
C VAL A 24 -21.00 6.72 -0.36
N ILE A 25 -20.66 6.61 -1.65
CA ILE A 25 -19.44 7.24 -2.18
C ILE A 25 -19.47 8.76 -1.98
N ASN A 26 -20.61 9.41 -2.18
CA ASN A 26 -20.71 10.84 -1.98
C ASN A 26 -20.47 11.24 -0.53
N GLN A 27 -20.95 10.44 0.43
CA GLN A 27 -20.64 10.62 1.85
C GLN A 27 -19.13 10.49 2.10
N ARG A 28 -18.52 9.44 1.58
CA ARG A 28 -17.06 9.23 1.65
C ARG A 28 -16.28 10.39 1.01
N MET A 29 -16.70 10.87 -0.16
CA MET A 29 -16.05 11.99 -0.85
C MET A 29 -16.11 13.28 -0.05
N ASN A 30 -17.19 13.53 0.69
CA ASN A 30 -17.27 14.70 1.58
C ASN A 30 -16.22 14.59 2.70
N ILE A 31 -16.08 13.43 3.32
CA ILE A 31 -15.09 13.16 4.36
C ILE A 31 -13.66 13.30 3.81
N GLU A 32 -13.37 12.71 2.65
CA GLU A 32 -12.08 12.85 1.98
C GLU A 32 -11.80 14.31 1.57
N SER A 33 -12.83 15.13 1.36
CA SER A 33 -12.68 16.53 0.96
C SER A 33 -12.32 17.47 2.12
N GLU A 34 -12.60 17.07 3.37
CA GLU A 34 -12.19 17.77 4.58
C GLU A 34 -10.74 17.43 4.97
N HIS A 35 -10.28 16.25 4.56
CA HIS A 35 -8.96 15.72 4.84
C HIS A 35 -7.91 16.32 3.88
N LYS A 36 -7.45 17.56 4.08
CA LYS A 36 -6.59 18.28 3.10
C LYS A 36 -5.30 18.92 3.65
N GLN A 37 -5.14 18.96 4.96
CA GLN A 37 -3.99 19.60 5.59
C GLN A 37 -2.87 18.59 5.83
N ILE A 38 -1.66 18.92 5.37
CA ILE A 38 -0.49 18.05 5.50
C ILE A 38 0.50 18.69 6.43
N GLU A 39 0.93 17.89 7.39
CA GLU A 39 1.88 18.30 8.40
C GLU A 39 3.24 17.69 8.13
N ILE A 40 4.31 18.45 8.41
CA ILE A 40 5.69 18.03 8.19
C ILE A 40 6.40 17.99 9.54
N TYR A 41 6.86 16.81 9.91
CA TYR A 41 7.65 16.56 11.11
C TYR A 41 9.09 16.26 10.68
N ILE A 42 10.07 16.94 11.23
CA ILE A 42 11.49 16.71 10.91
C ILE A 42 12.16 15.90 12.01
N ASP A 43 13.10 15.02 11.64
CA ASP A 43 13.86 14.21 12.59
C ASP A 43 14.98 15.02 13.28
N TYR A 44 15.01 15.07 14.61
CA TYR A 44 16.05 15.82 15.34
C TYR A 44 17.47 15.40 14.96
N TYR A 45 17.75 14.09 14.97
CA TYR A 45 19.09 13.55 14.81
C TYR A 45 19.57 13.63 13.37
N GLU A 46 18.70 13.37 12.39
CA GLU A 46 19.09 13.48 10.98
C GLU A 46 19.36 14.93 10.56
N ILE A 47 18.66 15.90 11.18
CA ILE A 47 18.90 17.32 10.93
C ILE A 47 20.20 17.78 11.61
N LYS A 48 20.54 17.22 12.77
CA LYS A 48 21.83 17.43 13.43
C LYS A 48 22.98 16.92 12.56
N GLU A 49 22.87 15.70 12.05
CA GLU A 49 23.86 15.10 11.14
C GLU A 49 23.99 15.89 9.82
N LEU A 50 22.87 16.38 9.26
CA LEU A 50 22.90 17.30 8.12
C LEU A 50 23.69 18.57 8.45
N ALA A 51 23.45 19.16 9.63
CA ALA A 51 24.12 20.38 10.05
C ALA A 51 25.63 20.19 10.20
N GLU A 52 26.06 19.07 10.79
CA GLU A 52 27.48 18.71 10.96
C GLU A 52 28.23 18.56 9.62
N GLN A 53 27.51 18.22 8.54
CA GLN A 53 28.07 18.12 7.19
C GLN A 53 27.95 19.43 6.38
N SER A 54 27.27 20.44 6.92
CA SER A 54 26.95 21.69 6.22
C SER A 54 27.73 22.89 6.76
N GLU A 55 27.69 24.01 6.03
CA GLU A 55 28.24 25.29 6.49
C GLU A 55 27.31 26.03 7.48
N TYR A 56 26.09 25.53 7.68
CA TYR A 56 25.05 26.14 8.53
C TYR A 56 24.92 25.40 9.87
N SER A 57 24.58 26.14 10.94
CA SER A 57 24.37 25.52 12.24
C SER A 57 23.07 24.72 12.31
N PHE A 58 22.93 23.89 13.35
CA PHE A 58 21.73 23.10 13.59
C PHE A 58 20.49 23.99 13.78
N GLU A 59 20.60 25.09 14.54
CA GLU A 59 19.52 26.06 14.77
C GLU A 59 19.11 26.77 13.46
N TRP A 60 20.08 27.02 12.58
CA TRP A 60 19.80 27.57 11.26
C TRP A 60 18.96 26.60 10.44
N TRP A 61 19.32 25.31 10.41
CA TRP A 61 18.53 24.30 9.70
C TRP A 61 17.13 24.11 10.28
N LEU A 62 16.98 24.10 11.60
CA LEU A 62 15.65 24.06 12.25
C LEU A 62 14.79 25.26 11.79
N SER A 63 15.36 26.46 11.86
CA SER A 63 14.68 27.68 11.38
C SER A 63 14.35 27.58 9.89
N LYS A 64 15.25 27.02 9.09
CA LYS A 64 15.05 26.85 7.66
C LYS A 64 13.91 25.88 7.34
N PHE A 65 13.86 24.72 7.99
CA PHE A 65 12.76 23.77 7.77
C PHE A 65 11.42 24.30 8.26
N LYS A 66 11.40 25.12 9.32
CA LYS A 66 10.20 25.86 9.73
C LYS A 66 9.71 26.82 8.63
N GLU A 67 10.61 27.56 7.99
CA GLU A 67 10.25 28.40 6.82
C GLU A 67 9.68 27.57 5.66
N LEU A 68 10.16 26.34 5.49
CA LEU A 68 9.67 25.37 4.49
C LEU A 68 8.37 24.64 4.91
N GLY A 69 7.79 25.00 6.05
CA GLY A 69 6.50 24.48 6.52
C GLY A 69 6.56 23.30 7.49
N ALA A 70 7.72 22.98 8.05
CA ALA A 70 7.81 22.05 9.18
C ALA A 70 7.13 22.66 10.43
N THR A 71 6.35 21.87 11.14
CA THR A 71 5.65 22.29 12.35
C THR A 71 6.28 21.70 13.60
N HIS A 72 6.72 20.44 13.54
CA HIS A 72 7.28 19.73 14.69
C HIS A 72 8.66 19.15 14.41
N VAL A 73 9.43 18.97 15.49
CA VAL A 73 10.63 18.14 15.53
C VAL A 73 10.31 16.85 16.29
N VAL A 74 10.56 15.71 15.64
CA VAL A 74 10.48 14.38 16.27
C VAL A 74 11.67 14.22 17.19
N LEU A 75 11.39 14.12 18.49
CA LEU A 75 12.41 13.97 19.52
C LEU A 75 12.18 12.68 20.29
N GLU A 76 13.20 11.82 20.30
CA GLU A 76 13.25 10.65 21.18
C GLU A 76 13.79 11.09 22.56
N GLU A 77 13.32 10.44 23.62
CA GLU A 77 13.93 10.58 24.94
C GLU A 77 15.39 10.10 24.88
N ASP A 78 16.26 10.70 25.70
CA ASP A 78 17.65 10.25 25.77
C ASP A 78 17.69 8.78 26.20
N SER A 79 18.64 8.04 25.64
CA SER A 79 18.93 6.67 26.01
C SER A 79 20.42 6.46 26.05
N LEU A 80 20.89 5.38 26.69
CA LEU A 80 22.31 5.07 26.76
C LEU A 80 22.95 4.97 25.36
N GLY A 81 22.21 4.43 24.39
CA GLY A 81 22.64 4.36 22.99
C GLY A 81 22.77 5.73 22.33
N LEU A 82 21.82 6.64 22.58
CA LEU A 82 21.86 8.00 22.04
C LEU A 82 22.98 8.82 22.68
N LEU A 83 23.17 8.73 24.00
CA LEU A 83 24.27 9.39 24.70
C LEU A 83 25.64 8.91 24.17
N ARG A 84 25.79 7.60 23.90
CA ARG A 84 26.99 7.06 23.24
C ARG A 84 27.19 7.59 21.83
N GLN A 85 26.12 7.71 21.05
CA GLN A 85 26.18 8.28 19.70
C GLN A 85 26.61 9.75 19.73
N GLU A 86 26.20 10.48 20.77
CA GLU A 86 26.61 11.87 21.02
C GLU A 86 28.01 12.00 21.65
N LEU A 87 28.73 10.88 21.82
CA LEU A 87 30.09 10.80 22.36
C LEU A 87 30.20 11.30 23.81
N GLU A 88 29.13 11.17 24.60
CA GLU A 88 29.16 11.46 26.03
C GLU A 88 30.16 10.55 26.77
N PRO A 89 30.86 11.02 27.82
CA PRO A 89 31.95 10.32 28.49
C PRO A 89 31.42 9.22 29.43
N LEU A 90 30.84 8.18 28.84
CA LEU A 90 30.30 7.02 29.53
C LEU A 90 30.64 5.72 28.80
N SER A 91 30.88 4.66 29.58
CA SER A 91 31.02 3.29 29.08
C SER A 91 29.71 2.54 29.31
N VAL A 92 29.26 1.77 28.32
CA VAL A 92 28.09 0.88 28.43
C VAL A 92 28.47 -0.48 27.90
N GLU A 93 28.55 -1.44 28.79
CA GLU A 93 28.95 -2.80 28.49
C GLU A 93 27.90 -3.79 28.97
N VAL A 94 27.86 -4.95 28.33
CA VAL A 94 27.06 -6.07 28.82
C VAL A 94 27.88 -6.78 29.91
N GLY A 95 27.24 -7.23 30.99
CA GLY A 95 27.90 -7.84 32.14
C GLY A 95 28.86 -8.97 31.75
N ARG A 96 28.44 -9.85 30.83
CA ARG A 96 29.31 -10.92 30.30
C ARG A 96 30.60 -10.39 29.66
N ASP A 97 30.58 -9.25 28.99
CA ASP A 97 31.75 -8.71 28.29
C ASP A 97 32.75 -8.11 29.29
N ILE A 98 32.26 -7.40 30.32
CA ILE A 98 33.09 -6.96 31.45
C ILE A 98 33.75 -8.15 32.15
N LEU A 99 32.95 -9.17 32.51
CA LEU A 99 33.44 -10.32 33.28
C LEU A 99 34.41 -11.22 32.49
N ARG A 100 34.42 -11.12 31.16
CA ARG A 100 35.40 -11.81 30.30
C ARG A 100 36.75 -11.12 30.25
N GLU A 101 36.81 -9.83 30.57
CA GLU A 101 38.04 -9.08 30.51
C GLU A 101 38.94 -9.41 31.70
N TRP A 102 40.18 -9.79 31.40
CA TRP A 102 41.14 -10.20 32.41
C TRP A 102 41.54 -9.00 33.29
N ASN A 103 41.29 -9.10 34.60
CA ASN A 103 41.47 -8.03 35.59
C ASN A 103 40.58 -6.78 35.36
N TRP A 104 39.34 -6.97 34.90
CA TRP A 104 38.37 -5.88 34.74
C TRP A 104 38.19 -5.06 36.02
N GLU A 105 38.37 -5.67 37.21
CA GLU A 105 38.25 -5.02 38.51
C GLU A 105 39.26 -3.88 38.73
N ARG A 106 40.33 -3.80 37.92
CA ARG A 106 41.31 -2.71 37.99
C ARG A 106 40.88 -1.46 37.22
N PHE A 107 39.93 -1.60 36.30
CA PHE A 107 39.48 -0.54 35.40
C PHE A 107 38.03 -0.15 35.66
N ALA A 108 37.33 -0.88 36.54
CA ALA A 108 35.99 -0.60 36.99
C ALA A 108 35.97 0.23 38.29
N PRO A 109 34.89 1.00 38.54
CA PRO A 109 34.66 1.68 39.82
C PRO A 109 34.71 0.71 41.01
N GLU A 110 35.26 1.14 42.15
CA GLU A 110 35.35 0.30 43.37
C GLU A 110 33.96 -0.18 43.83
N SER A 111 32.94 0.68 43.69
CA SER A 111 31.54 0.35 43.99
C SER A 111 31.00 -0.82 43.17
N LEU A 112 31.39 -0.91 41.89
CA LEU A 112 30.99 -1.99 41.00
C LEU A 112 31.68 -3.31 41.37
N VAL A 113 32.96 -3.25 41.75
CA VAL A 113 33.71 -4.42 42.23
C VAL A 113 33.12 -4.94 43.54
N HIS A 114 32.79 -4.04 44.47
CA HIS A 114 32.12 -4.40 45.72
C HIS A 114 30.76 -5.04 45.45
N TYR A 115 29.93 -4.42 44.61
CA TYR A 115 28.64 -4.96 44.18
C TYR A 115 28.75 -6.36 43.57
N HIS A 116 29.71 -6.57 42.68
CA HIS A 116 29.95 -7.89 42.06
C HIS A 116 30.32 -8.95 43.11
N SER A 117 31.07 -8.58 44.14
CA SER A 117 31.48 -9.52 45.20
C SER A 117 30.32 -9.93 46.13
N GLU A 118 29.35 -9.04 46.34
CA GLU A 118 28.22 -9.28 47.25
C GLU A 118 27.00 -9.88 46.53
N THR A 119 26.61 -9.30 45.40
CA THR A 119 25.38 -9.62 44.66
C THR A 119 25.66 -10.38 43.37
N GLY A 120 26.75 -10.02 42.68
CA GLY A 120 27.07 -10.52 41.36
C GLY A 120 26.50 -9.65 40.24
N ILE A 121 27.24 -9.58 39.13
CA ILE A 121 26.78 -8.99 37.86
C ILE A 121 26.37 -10.17 36.99
N ASP A 122 25.15 -10.14 36.45
CA ASP A 122 24.68 -11.20 35.57
C ASP A 122 25.20 -11.02 34.14
N ASP A 123 25.26 -12.14 33.41
CA ASP A 123 25.76 -12.19 32.02
C ASP A 123 25.04 -11.22 31.06
N TYR A 124 23.81 -10.84 31.37
CA TYR A 124 22.94 -10.04 30.50
C TYR A 124 22.63 -8.65 31.06
N ASP A 125 23.21 -8.29 32.20
CA ASP A 125 23.08 -6.95 32.77
C ASP A 125 23.72 -5.93 31.85
N VAL A 126 23.22 -4.70 31.91
CA VAL A 126 23.88 -3.55 31.27
C VAL A 126 24.53 -2.73 32.36
N VAL A 127 25.85 -2.63 32.29
CA VAL A 127 26.65 -1.86 33.23
C VAL A 127 27.06 -0.56 32.57
N VAL A 128 26.68 0.54 33.19
CA VAL A 128 27.04 1.90 32.79
C VAL A 128 28.06 2.44 33.77
N MET A 129 29.15 3.02 33.27
CA MET A 129 30.20 3.62 34.09
C MET A 129 30.53 5.01 33.57
N THR A 130 30.70 5.97 34.47
CA THR A 130 31.12 7.33 34.13
C THR A 130 31.90 7.98 35.28
N GLU A 131 32.77 8.91 34.94
CA GLU A 131 33.47 9.78 35.89
C GLU A 131 32.71 11.09 36.11
N GLU A 132 31.70 11.40 35.29
CA GLU A 132 30.94 12.63 35.39
C GLU A 132 29.68 12.47 36.24
N LYS A 133 29.61 13.26 37.33
CA LYS A 133 28.48 13.24 38.26
C LYS A 133 27.18 13.70 37.59
N ASP A 134 27.21 14.76 36.80
CA ASP A 134 26.02 15.30 36.15
C ASP A 134 25.37 14.27 35.20
N LEU A 135 26.21 13.50 34.49
CA LEU A 135 25.75 12.43 33.61
C LEU A 135 25.18 11.23 34.39
N TYR A 136 25.82 10.85 35.49
CA TYR A 136 25.29 9.83 36.40
C TYR A 136 23.94 10.25 37.02
N ASP A 137 23.84 11.49 37.49
CA ASP A 137 22.61 12.04 38.06
C ASP A 137 21.50 12.08 37.01
N LYS A 138 21.81 12.44 35.76
CA LYS A 138 20.86 12.39 34.64
C LYS A 138 20.35 10.97 34.38
N ILE A 139 21.25 9.99 34.28
CA ILE A 139 20.89 8.59 34.01
C ILE A 139 20.09 8.01 35.18
N SER A 140 20.54 8.21 36.42
CA SER A 140 19.88 7.70 37.62
C SER A 140 18.49 8.29 37.82
N ASN A 141 18.32 9.61 37.66
CA ASN A 141 17.00 10.25 37.72
C ASN A 141 16.06 9.77 36.60
N GLY A 142 16.58 9.57 35.39
CA GLY A 142 15.84 8.98 34.28
C GLY A 142 15.34 7.57 34.60
N LEU A 143 16.18 6.74 35.21
CA LEU A 143 15.80 5.38 35.61
C LEU A 143 14.80 5.36 36.77
N ILE A 144 15.03 6.19 37.81
CA ILE A 144 14.16 6.30 38.99
C ILE A 144 12.77 6.79 38.61
N SER A 145 12.65 7.76 37.70
CA SER A 145 11.34 8.29 37.29
C SER A 145 10.51 7.27 36.52
N ARG A 146 11.13 6.45 35.67
CA ARG A 146 10.43 5.61 34.68
C ARG A 146 10.30 4.15 35.05
N TYR A 147 11.25 3.59 35.78
CA TYR A 147 11.35 2.15 36.02
C TYR A 147 11.30 1.80 37.50
N LYS A 148 10.94 0.56 37.82
CA LYS A 148 10.90 0.06 39.19
C LYS A 148 12.31 -0.09 39.74
N GLU A 149 12.51 0.22 41.01
CA GLU A 149 13.83 0.17 41.68
C GLU A 149 14.45 -1.24 41.64
N GLU A 150 13.64 -2.30 41.59
CA GLU A 150 14.13 -3.68 41.46
C GLU A 150 14.80 -4.00 40.10
N ARG A 151 14.73 -3.09 39.12
CA ARG A 151 15.26 -3.27 37.77
C ARG A 151 16.65 -2.68 37.55
N PHE A 152 17.17 -1.91 38.51
CA PHE A 152 18.50 -1.32 38.41
C PHE A 152 19.10 -1.09 39.79
N THR A 153 20.43 -1.07 39.86
CA THR A 153 21.20 -0.74 41.06
C THR A 153 22.06 0.47 40.76
N LEU A 154 21.96 1.48 41.62
CA LEU A 154 22.75 2.72 41.56
C LEU A 154 23.95 2.59 42.50
N LEU A 155 25.14 2.87 42.00
CA LEU A 155 26.40 2.68 42.71
C LEU A 155 27.21 3.99 42.69
N GLU A 156 27.31 4.63 43.85
CA GLU A 156 28.06 5.87 44.06
C GLU A 156 29.12 5.65 45.15
N GLU A 157 30.39 5.60 44.76
CA GLU A 157 31.52 5.55 45.70
C GLU A 157 32.74 6.26 45.13
N GLY A 158 33.26 7.24 45.86
CA GLY A 158 34.42 8.03 45.43
C GLY A 158 34.10 9.04 44.32
N GLU A 159 34.97 9.11 43.31
CA GLU A 159 34.84 10.00 42.13
C GLU A 159 34.40 9.23 40.86
N THR A 160 33.98 7.98 41.00
CA THR A 160 33.55 7.12 39.90
C THR A 160 32.16 6.57 40.15
N TYR A 161 31.30 6.60 39.14
CA TYR A 161 29.89 6.24 39.27
C TYR A 161 29.54 5.07 38.36
N ALA A 162 28.70 4.18 38.85
CA ALA A 162 28.22 3.03 38.09
C ALA A 162 26.71 2.82 38.25
N VAL A 163 26.08 2.32 37.19
CA VAL A 163 24.68 1.87 37.20
C VAL A 163 24.63 0.47 36.62
N VAL A 164 23.99 -0.46 37.32
CA VAL A 164 23.74 -1.82 36.83
C VAL A 164 22.25 -1.92 36.50
N ILE A 165 21.90 -2.11 35.24
CA ILE A 165 20.53 -2.34 34.79
C ILE A 165 20.34 -3.85 34.61
N HIS A 166 19.39 -4.42 35.37
CA HIS A 166 19.19 -5.86 35.48
C HIS A 166 18.50 -6.41 34.24
N GLY A 167 19.26 -7.15 33.43
CA GLY A 167 18.85 -7.63 32.12
C GLY A 167 18.66 -9.14 32.05
N SER A 168 18.02 -9.61 30.98
CA SER A 168 17.80 -11.03 30.72
C SER A 168 18.26 -11.44 29.32
N ILE A 169 18.30 -12.75 29.07
CA ILE A 169 18.59 -13.28 27.73
C ILE A 169 17.64 -12.76 26.64
N ASN A 170 16.41 -12.38 27.00
CA ASN A 170 15.44 -11.83 26.04
C ASN A 170 15.79 -10.40 25.61
N ASP A 171 16.58 -9.70 26.44
CA ASP A 171 17.04 -8.34 26.17
C ASP A 171 18.36 -8.33 25.39
N ALA A 172 19.10 -9.45 25.38
CA ALA A 172 20.37 -9.56 24.66
C ALA A 172 20.21 -9.41 23.14
N VAL A 173 21.16 -8.72 22.52
CA VAL A 173 21.30 -8.58 21.06
C VAL A 173 22.47 -9.45 20.64
N PHE A 174 22.23 -10.40 19.73
CA PHE A 174 23.25 -11.32 19.25
C PHE A 174 23.74 -10.94 17.85
N THR A 175 25.00 -11.24 17.54
CA THR A 175 25.51 -11.19 16.16
C THR A 175 24.80 -12.22 15.29
N GLU A 176 24.89 -12.05 13.96
CA GLU A 176 24.60 -13.16 13.06
C GLU A 176 25.55 -14.34 13.38
N PRO A 177 25.08 -15.60 13.25
CA PRO A 177 25.94 -16.76 13.42
C PRO A 177 27.13 -16.70 12.46
N GLN A 178 28.34 -16.58 12.98
CA GLN A 178 29.56 -16.59 12.17
C GLN A 178 30.03 -18.02 11.96
N GLN A 179 30.23 -18.39 10.69
CA GLN A 179 30.82 -19.67 10.33
C GLN A 179 32.35 -19.58 10.51
N LEU A 180 32.88 -20.31 11.49
CA LEU A 180 34.30 -20.50 11.64
C LEU A 180 34.75 -21.63 10.72
N GLU A 181 35.78 -21.37 9.93
CA GLU A 181 36.34 -22.33 8.97
C GLU A 181 37.71 -22.82 9.42
N ASP A 182 38.02 -24.09 9.12
CA ASP A 182 39.36 -24.62 9.28
C ASP A 182 40.33 -24.10 8.19
N THR A 183 41.59 -24.53 8.24
CA THR A 183 42.61 -24.13 7.25
C THR A 183 42.29 -24.56 5.82
N ASP A 184 41.36 -25.50 5.63
CA ASP A 184 40.93 -26.02 4.33
C ASP A 184 39.63 -25.34 3.83
N GLY A 185 39.13 -24.33 4.55
CA GLY A 185 37.88 -23.62 4.22
C GLY A 185 36.63 -24.45 4.52
N ARG A 186 36.72 -25.47 5.37
CA ARG A 186 35.57 -26.28 5.78
C ARG A 186 34.96 -25.71 7.05
N SER A 187 33.63 -25.65 7.11
CA SER A 187 32.89 -25.26 8.31
C SER A 187 33.31 -26.13 9.50
N TYR A 188 33.92 -25.49 10.50
CA TYR A 188 34.35 -26.11 11.74
C TYR A 188 33.28 -25.94 12.82
N MET A 189 32.79 -24.72 13.01
CA MET A 189 31.79 -24.39 14.04
C MET A 189 31.02 -23.13 13.67
N TRP A 190 29.77 -23.04 14.12
CA TRP A 190 29.00 -21.81 14.12
C TRP A 190 29.11 -21.17 15.50
N GLU A 191 29.55 -19.92 15.54
CA GLU A 191 29.64 -19.15 16.78
C GLU A 191 28.65 -17.98 16.72
N GLN A 192 27.88 -17.78 17.78
CA GLN A 192 27.01 -16.63 17.95
C GLN A 192 27.39 -15.91 19.23
N ARG A 193 27.70 -14.61 19.15
CA ARG A 193 28.14 -13.81 20.29
C ARG A 193 27.05 -12.82 20.68
N VAL A 194 26.97 -12.53 21.98
CA VAL A 194 26.24 -11.34 22.44
C VAL A 194 27.03 -10.14 21.94
N HIS A 195 26.35 -9.20 21.31
CA HIS A 195 26.91 -7.98 20.73
C HIS A 195 26.57 -6.76 21.60
N SER A 196 25.34 -6.70 22.10
CA SER A 196 24.84 -5.60 22.92
C SER A 196 23.57 -6.02 23.66
N SER A 197 22.88 -5.06 24.26
CA SER A 197 21.57 -5.25 24.89
C SER A 197 20.54 -4.27 24.31
N GLN A 198 19.29 -4.71 24.20
CA GLN A 198 18.15 -3.87 23.86
C GLN A 198 17.93 -2.78 24.92
N LEU A 199 18.38 -3.01 26.16
CA LEU A 199 18.27 -2.05 27.27
C LEU A 199 19.10 -0.78 27.06
N ASN A 200 20.07 -0.81 26.14
CA ASN A 200 20.81 0.40 25.75
C ASN A 200 19.89 1.48 25.21
N ARG A 201 18.69 1.13 24.76
CA ARG A 201 17.75 2.08 24.17
C ARG A 201 16.60 2.43 25.13
N LEU A 202 16.66 2.04 26.41
CA LEU A 202 15.71 2.48 27.44
C LEU A 202 15.69 4.01 27.53
N SER A 203 14.50 4.58 27.56
CA SER A 203 14.29 6.01 27.72
C SER A 203 14.68 6.50 29.11
N LEU A 204 15.37 7.64 29.17
CA LEU A 204 15.83 8.32 30.37
C LEU A 204 15.20 9.71 30.55
N GLY A 205 14.30 10.11 29.66
CA GLY A 205 13.63 11.42 29.66
C GLY A 205 14.21 12.40 28.66
N PHE A 206 13.55 13.55 28.53
CA PHE A 206 13.96 14.58 27.57
C PHE A 206 15.15 15.39 28.08
N ASN A 207 16.08 15.71 27.18
CA ASN A 207 17.16 16.63 27.48
C ASN A 207 16.63 18.09 27.42
N PRO A 208 16.73 18.87 28.51
CA PRO A 208 16.28 20.27 28.53
C PRO A 208 16.89 21.13 27.42
N ASP A 209 18.17 20.94 27.12
CA ASP A 209 18.87 21.73 26.10
C ASP A 209 18.30 21.44 24.70
N LYS A 210 17.97 20.18 24.42
CA LYS A 210 17.35 19.78 23.14
C LYS A 210 15.95 20.38 23.00
N VAL A 211 15.17 20.34 24.09
CA VAL A 211 13.84 20.97 24.14
C VAL A 211 13.93 22.47 23.90
N GLU A 212 14.86 23.16 24.57
CA GLU A 212 15.04 24.60 24.44
C GLU A 212 15.45 24.99 23.02
N VAL A 213 16.40 24.29 22.40
CA VAL A 213 16.85 24.57 21.03
C VAL A 213 15.70 24.45 20.02
N ILE A 214 14.84 23.43 20.15
CA ILE A 214 13.67 23.25 19.28
C ILE A 214 12.66 24.39 19.49
N LYS A 215 12.32 24.70 20.74
CA LYS A 215 11.38 25.78 21.08
C LYS A 215 11.89 27.16 20.66
N ASN A 216 13.20 27.40 20.72
CA ASN A 216 13.81 28.66 20.28
C ASN A 216 13.76 28.84 18.75
N ALA A 217 13.81 27.75 17.97
CA ALA A 217 13.48 27.79 16.54
C ALA A 217 11.97 28.02 16.30
N GLY A 218 11.15 27.88 17.35
CA GLY A 218 9.70 28.01 17.35
C GLY A 218 8.99 26.88 16.61
N LEU A 219 9.59 25.69 16.65
CA LEU A 219 8.95 24.43 16.27
C LEU A 219 8.36 23.79 17.52
N GLU A 220 7.32 22.99 17.34
CA GLU A 220 6.75 22.16 18.40
C GLU A 220 7.51 20.84 18.51
N ILE A 221 7.34 20.13 19.62
CA ILE A 221 8.01 18.85 19.86
C ILE A 221 6.99 17.75 19.66
N MET A 222 7.34 16.78 18.81
CA MET A 222 6.64 15.52 18.76
C MET A 222 7.47 14.48 19.52
N PRO A 223 7.07 14.11 20.74
CA PRO A 223 7.73 13.05 21.49
C PRO A 223 7.49 11.72 20.78
N ARG A 224 8.55 10.92 20.63
CA ARG A 224 8.47 9.58 20.04
C ARG A 224 8.86 8.51 21.07
N PRO A 225 7.94 8.13 21.97
CA PRO A 225 8.21 7.10 22.97
C PRO A 225 8.58 5.77 22.31
N HIS A 226 9.53 5.09 22.92
CA HIS A 226 9.98 3.79 22.45
C HIS A 226 9.49 2.68 23.38
N GLY A 227 8.55 1.85 22.91
CA GLY A 227 7.98 0.76 23.70
C GLY A 227 8.89 -0.46 23.79
N TYR A 228 9.26 -0.82 25.03
CA TYR A 228 10.01 -2.03 25.37
C TYR A 228 9.15 -2.99 26.16
N LYS A 229 9.14 -4.24 25.71
CA LYS A 229 8.45 -5.33 26.38
C LYS A 229 8.95 -5.47 27.82
N ASP A 230 8.03 -5.56 28.78
CA ASP A 230 8.30 -5.71 30.22
C ASP A 230 8.98 -4.52 30.94
N TRP A 231 9.29 -3.42 30.23
CA TRP A 231 9.92 -2.22 30.80
C TRP A 231 9.03 -0.97 30.78
N THR A 232 8.25 -0.77 29.71
CA THR A 232 7.40 0.41 29.54
C THR A 232 5.99 0.16 30.06
N GLY A 233 5.82 0.11 31.38
CA GLY A 233 4.52 -0.03 32.06
C GLY A 233 3.94 1.29 32.56
N GLU A 234 3.03 1.24 33.54
CA GLU A 234 2.34 2.42 34.07
C GLU A 234 3.29 3.54 34.52
N LYS A 235 4.35 3.20 35.28
CA LYS A 235 5.32 4.18 35.79
C LYS A 235 6.04 4.95 34.67
N TYR A 236 6.31 4.29 33.55
CA TYR A 236 6.90 4.93 32.38
C TYR A 236 5.91 5.89 31.70
N ILE A 237 4.64 5.49 31.57
CA ILE A 237 3.58 6.35 31.00
C ILE A 237 3.40 7.61 31.87
N ASP A 238 3.42 7.47 33.20
CA ASP A 238 3.27 8.59 34.11
C ASP A 238 4.40 9.59 33.96
N ALA A 239 5.65 9.11 33.97
CA ALA A 239 6.81 9.97 33.75
C ALA A 239 6.79 10.65 32.38
N LEU A 240 6.34 9.96 31.32
CA LEU A 240 6.19 10.55 30.00
C LEU A 240 5.15 11.68 29.98
N ILE A 241 3.97 11.46 30.59
CA ILE A 241 2.90 12.46 30.66
C ILE A 241 3.34 13.66 31.52
N GLU A 242 4.03 13.41 32.64
CA GLU A 242 4.58 14.45 33.49
C GLU A 242 5.62 15.31 32.75
N ASP A 243 6.52 14.68 32.00
CA ASP A 243 7.51 15.39 31.18
C ASP A 243 6.83 16.21 30.07
N MET A 244 5.84 15.65 29.38
CA MET A 244 5.08 16.38 28.36
C MET A 244 4.40 17.61 28.95
N ALA A 245 3.80 17.50 30.14
CA ALA A 245 3.20 18.62 30.84
C ALA A 245 4.24 19.65 31.32
N PHE A 246 5.38 19.18 31.86
CA PHE A 246 6.45 20.05 32.35
C PHE A 246 7.07 20.89 31.24
N TYR A 247 7.32 20.26 30.09
CA TYR A 247 7.90 20.91 28.92
C TYR A 247 6.86 21.56 28.02
N ASP A 248 5.56 21.56 28.34
CA ASP A 248 4.50 22.13 27.50
C ASP A 248 4.58 21.58 26.06
N ILE A 249 4.43 20.26 25.96
CA ILE A 249 4.51 19.45 24.73
C ILE A 249 3.11 18.87 24.45
N GLU A 250 2.44 19.40 23.43
CA GLU A 250 1.11 18.96 23.00
C GLU A 250 1.09 18.76 21.46
N PRO A 251 1.57 17.61 20.95
CA PRO A 251 1.65 17.39 19.51
C PRO A 251 0.27 17.15 18.90
N SER A 252 0.04 17.59 17.66
CA SER A 252 -1.20 17.27 16.92
C SER A 252 -1.35 15.77 16.62
N VAL A 253 -0.22 15.10 16.35
CA VAL A 253 -0.14 13.67 16.04
C VAL A 253 1.03 13.03 16.78
N MET A 254 0.79 11.89 17.41
CA MET A 254 1.81 11.13 18.14
C MET A 254 1.92 9.71 17.59
N PHE A 255 3.14 9.29 17.25
CA PHE A 255 3.46 7.94 16.80
C PHE A 255 4.63 7.36 17.60
N PHE A 256 4.66 6.04 17.67
CA PHE A 256 5.51 5.30 18.59
C PHE A 256 6.63 4.57 17.83
N SER A 257 7.69 4.23 18.56
CA SER A 257 8.75 3.35 18.09
C SER A 257 8.86 2.11 19.00
N GLY A 258 9.61 1.10 18.56
CA GLY A 258 9.81 -0.14 19.30
C GLY A 258 9.00 -1.32 18.76
N ARG A 259 8.70 -2.28 19.65
CA ARG A 259 7.93 -3.50 19.29
C ARG A 259 6.49 -3.49 19.80
N GLN A 260 6.17 -2.60 20.73
CA GLN A 260 4.86 -2.52 21.37
C GLN A 260 4.52 -1.08 21.73
N ILE A 261 3.24 -0.82 22.00
CA ILE A 261 2.80 0.42 22.63
C ILE A 261 3.12 0.37 24.14
N PRO A 262 3.61 1.47 24.73
CA PRO A 262 3.76 1.57 26.19
C PRO A 262 2.47 1.21 26.93
N GLY A 263 2.59 0.41 27.99
CA GLY A 263 1.47 -0.05 28.82
C GLY A 263 0.65 -1.22 28.26
N TYR A 264 1.06 -1.81 27.13
CA TYR A 264 0.33 -2.94 26.54
C TYR A 264 0.37 -4.21 27.43
N VAL A 265 1.54 -4.55 27.98
CA VAL A 265 1.73 -5.83 28.70
C VAL A 265 1.04 -5.85 30.07
N ASP A 266 1.06 -4.73 30.79
CA ASP A 266 0.47 -4.61 32.13
C ASP A 266 -0.98 -4.09 32.11
N GLY A 267 -1.51 -3.76 30.92
CA GLY A 267 -2.86 -3.24 30.73
C GLY A 267 -3.01 -1.74 31.03
N SER A 268 -1.91 -1.02 31.28
CA SER A 268 -1.94 0.42 31.53
C SER A 268 -2.10 1.29 30.26
N ILE A 269 -2.22 0.66 29.08
CA ILE A 269 -2.47 1.31 27.79
C ILE A 269 -3.68 2.26 27.81
N SER A 270 -4.70 1.97 28.63
CA SER A 270 -5.89 2.82 28.78
C SER A 270 -5.58 4.21 29.35
N LYS A 271 -4.48 4.35 30.10
CA LYS A 271 -4.02 5.63 30.65
C LYS A 271 -3.46 6.53 29.55
N LEU A 272 -2.64 5.93 28.68
CA LEU A 272 -2.14 6.59 27.47
C LEU A 272 -3.31 6.95 26.54
N GLU A 273 -4.25 6.03 26.31
CA GLU A 273 -5.47 6.30 25.54
C GLU A 273 -6.23 7.52 26.08
N SER A 274 -6.50 7.56 27.39
CA SER A 274 -7.23 8.66 28.03
C SER A 274 -6.50 9.99 27.84
N HIS A 275 -5.18 10.01 28.04
CA HIS A 275 -4.35 11.21 27.84
C HIS A 275 -4.42 11.72 26.39
N LEU A 276 -4.33 10.82 25.40
CA LEU A 276 -4.42 11.21 23.99
C LEU A 276 -5.80 11.79 23.65
N ILE A 277 -6.89 11.19 24.14
CA ILE A 277 -8.27 11.67 23.90
C ILE A 277 -8.50 13.04 24.56
N GLU A 278 -8.08 13.19 25.83
CA GLU A 278 -8.31 14.42 26.60
C GLU A 278 -7.60 15.64 26.00
N ASN A 279 -6.42 15.43 25.42
CA ASN A 279 -5.62 16.48 24.78
C ASN A 279 -5.84 16.59 23.26
N GLY A 280 -6.75 15.78 22.68
CA GLY A 280 -7.03 15.82 21.25
C GLY A 280 -5.88 15.36 20.35
N ILE A 281 -4.94 14.58 20.89
CA ILE A 281 -3.75 14.09 20.19
C ILE A 281 -4.14 12.89 19.33
N ASN A 282 -3.86 12.95 18.02
CA ASN A 282 -4.19 11.88 17.10
C ASN A 282 -3.11 10.80 17.08
N LEU A 283 -3.50 9.55 16.84
CA LEU A 283 -2.56 8.43 16.73
C LEU A 283 -1.95 8.35 15.32
N GLY A 284 -0.62 8.46 15.21
CA GLY A 284 0.10 8.35 13.94
C GLY A 284 0.40 6.90 13.55
N MET A 285 0.03 6.52 12.32
CA MET A 285 0.24 5.20 11.72
C MET A 285 1.39 5.26 10.71
N ILE A 286 2.58 4.81 11.09
CA ILE A 286 3.76 4.84 10.21
C ILE A 286 3.61 3.81 9.09
N GLU A 287 3.58 4.26 7.83
CA GLU A 287 3.53 3.39 6.65
C GLU A 287 4.82 2.53 6.55
N THR A 288 4.66 1.25 6.21
CA THR A 288 5.81 0.32 6.06
C THR A 288 6.74 0.72 4.89
N SER A 289 7.95 0.13 4.85
CA SER A 289 8.90 0.32 3.75
C SER A 289 8.37 -0.11 2.38
N PHE A 290 7.38 -1.02 2.35
CA PHE A 290 6.68 -1.45 1.13
C PHE A 290 5.54 -0.53 0.71
N GLN A 291 5.34 0.60 1.41
CA GLN A 291 4.30 1.59 1.15
C GLN A 291 2.89 0.97 1.17
N ARG A 292 2.66 0.10 2.17
CA ARG A 292 1.41 -0.63 2.46
C ARG A 292 1.25 -0.83 3.95
N GLU A 293 -0.01 -0.88 4.39
CA GLU A 293 -0.35 -1.07 5.80
C GLU A 293 0.44 -0.08 6.67
N HIS A 294 0.71 -0.44 7.93
CA HIS A 294 1.49 0.33 8.88
C HIS A 294 2.44 -0.60 9.64
N LEU A 295 3.44 -0.04 10.33
CA LEU A 295 4.33 -0.82 11.17
C LEU A 295 3.53 -1.55 12.25
N GLU A 296 3.71 -2.86 12.34
CA GLU A 296 3.05 -3.68 13.36
C GLU A 296 3.72 -3.43 14.72
N LEU A 297 2.94 -2.89 15.66
CA LEU A 297 3.31 -2.73 17.07
C LEU A 297 2.28 -3.50 17.91
N ASP A 298 2.75 -4.30 18.86
CA ASP A 298 1.87 -4.97 19.80
C ASP A 298 1.04 -3.94 20.59
N GLY A 299 -0.29 -4.12 20.64
CA GLY A 299 -1.22 -3.18 21.28
C GLY A 299 -1.69 -2.01 20.41
N PHE A 300 -1.18 -1.86 19.18
CA PHE A 300 -1.57 -0.75 18.29
C PHE A 300 -3.06 -0.75 17.94
N ASP A 301 -3.58 -1.91 17.52
CA ASP A 301 -5.00 -2.06 17.15
C ASP A 301 -5.92 -1.79 18.34
N GLU A 302 -5.50 -2.16 19.55
CA GLU A 302 -6.27 -1.90 20.77
C GLU A 302 -6.38 -0.40 21.03
N LEU A 303 -5.24 0.31 20.99
CA LEU A 303 -5.20 1.77 21.12
C LEU A 303 -5.99 2.47 20.01
N ALA A 304 -5.80 2.10 18.75
CA ALA A 304 -6.48 2.72 17.62
C ALA A 304 -8.02 2.55 17.69
N ASN A 305 -8.49 1.38 18.15
CA ASN A 305 -9.92 1.14 18.35
C ASN A 305 -10.47 1.93 19.55
N GLY A 306 -9.72 2.03 20.66
CA GLY A 306 -10.10 2.85 21.83
C GLY A 306 -10.21 4.33 21.50
N MET A 307 -9.23 4.83 20.73
CA MET A 307 -9.21 6.17 20.14
C MET A 307 -10.31 6.41 19.09
N LYS A 308 -11.22 5.47 18.83
CA LYS A 308 -12.28 5.61 17.81
C LYS A 308 -11.74 5.98 16.41
N HIS A 309 -10.55 5.48 16.07
CA HIS A 309 -9.89 5.77 14.80
C HIS A 309 -9.53 7.26 14.60
N HIS A 310 -9.38 8.06 15.67
CA HIS A 310 -8.69 9.36 15.62
C HIS A 310 -7.21 9.11 15.34
N SER A 311 -6.91 8.80 14.09
CA SER A 311 -5.61 8.34 13.63
C SER A 311 -5.28 8.93 12.27
N VAL A 312 -4.00 9.12 12.03
CA VAL A 312 -3.46 9.76 10.83
C VAL A 312 -2.38 8.87 10.23
N ARG A 313 -2.37 8.74 8.90
CA ARG A 313 -1.28 8.01 8.22
C ARG A 313 -0.04 8.88 8.11
N VAL A 314 1.09 8.32 8.55
CA VAL A 314 2.41 8.96 8.58
C VAL A 314 3.29 8.33 7.51
N PHE A 315 3.89 9.15 6.64
CA PHE A 315 4.89 8.69 5.68
C PHE A 315 6.28 8.94 6.23
N ASN A 316 6.98 7.85 6.54
CA ASN A 316 8.40 7.88 6.87
C ASN A 316 9.23 7.96 5.59
N ILE A 317 10.12 8.96 5.47
CA ILE A 317 11.11 8.99 4.39
C ILE A 317 12.17 7.93 4.70
N TRP A 318 11.94 6.72 4.20
CA TRP A 318 12.87 5.60 4.35
C TRP A 318 14.25 5.91 3.72
N PRO A 319 15.34 5.27 4.18
CA PRO A 319 16.69 5.51 3.64
C PRO A 319 16.78 5.34 2.12
N PHE A 320 16.07 4.36 1.55
CA PHE A 320 16.04 4.16 0.09
C PHE A 320 15.33 5.29 -0.68
N VAL A 321 14.55 6.14 0.01
CA VAL A 321 13.92 7.34 -0.55
C VAL A 321 14.86 8.52 -0.41
N GLN A 322 15.52 8.69 0.75
CA GLN A 322 16.56 9.73 0.96
C GLN A 322 17.64 9.66 -0.13
N GLN A 323 18.01 8.44 -0.54
CA GLN A 323 19.03 8.14 -1.56
C GLN A 323 18.55 8.28 -3.02
N ARG A 324 17.35 8.83 -3.27
CA ARG A 324 16.84 9.04 -4.64
C ARG A 324 17.18 10.42 -5.21
N TYR A 325 18.20 11.07 -4.65
CA TYR A 325 18.76 12.26 -5.25
C TYR A 325 19.36 11.94 -6.63
N GLN A 326 19.04 12.75 -7.65
CA GLN A 326 19.47 12.58 -9.05
C GLN A 326 19.12 11.22 -9.68
N PHE A 327 18.16 10.49 -9.11
CA PHE A 327 17.69 9.21 -9.63
C PHE A 327 17.08 9.38 -11.03
N TYR A 328 17.17 8.38 -11.90
CA TYR A 328 16.70 8.47 -13.30
C TYR A 328 17.28 9.64 -14.12
N HIS A 329 18.47 10.12 -13.78
CA HIS A 329 19.15 11.27 -14.42
C HIS A 329 18.41 12.60 -14.25
N TYR A 330 17.68 12.76 -13.15
CA TYR A 330 17.20 14.07 -12.74
C TYR A 330 18.34 14.98 -12.28
N GLU A 331 18.12 16.30 -12.35
CA GLU A 331 19.13 17.28 -11.93
C GLU A 331 19.24 17.38 -10.40
N GLY A 332 18.17 17.07 -9.65
CA GLY A 332 18.13 17.12 -8.19
C GLY A 332 17.18 16.09 -7.56
N ALA A 333 16.37 16.52 -6.60
CA ALA A 333 15.52 15.68 -5.74
C ALA A 333 14.13 15.36 -6.33
N GLU A 334 13.95 15.45 -7.65
CA GLU A 334 12.64 15.29 -8.30
C GLU A 334 11.95 13.94 -8.02
N GLU A 335 12.69 12.83 -7.89
CA GLU A 335 12.07 11.54 -7.56
C GLU A 335 11.66 11.45 -6.07
N ILE A 336 12.33 12.19 -5.18
CA ILE A 336 11.92 12.33 -3.78
C ILE A 336 10.62 13.13 -3.71
N GLU A 337 10.58 14.27 -4.40
CA GLU A 337 9.38 15.11 -4.57
C GLU A 337 8.19 14.30 -5.12
N ASN A 338 8.39 13.55 -6.21
CA ASN A 338 7.37 12.65 -6.77
C ASN A 338 6.91 11.60 -5.74
N THR A 339 7.81 11.12 -4.88
CA THR A 339 7.45 10.17 -3.82
C THR A 339 6.58 10.81 -2.75
N LEU A 340 6.90 12.02 -2.30
CA LEU A 340 6.09 12.80 -1.36
C LEU A 340 4.72 13.15 -1.95
N TYR A 341 4.70 13.64 -3.19
CA TYR A 341 3.47 13.96 -3.91
C TYR A 341 2.52 12.75 -3.98
N ARG A 342 3.03 11.56 -4.35
CA ARG A 342 2.23 10.32 -4.40
C ARG A 342 1.79 9.86 -3.02
N ALA A 343 2.62 10.05 -1.99
CA ALA A 343 2.27 9.71 -0.61
C ALA A 343 1.00 10.46 -0.17
N VAL A 344 0.99 11.78 -0.37
CA VAL A 344 -0.12 12.63 0.04
C VAL A 344 -1.36 12.47 -0.84
N THR A 345 -1.19 12.47 -2.17
CA THR A 345 -2.31 12.50 -3.13
C THR A 345 -2.92 11.13 -3.41
N GLU A 346 -2.10 10.08 -3.53
CA GLU A 346 -2.57 8.73 -3.88
C GLU A 346 -2.71 7.80 -2.67
N ARG A 347 -1.90 8.00 -1.63
CA ARG A 347 -1.92 7.18 -0.39
C ARG A 347 -2.57 7.90 0.78
N ASN A 348 -3.00 9.15 0.62
CA ASN A 348 -3.76 9.88 1.64
C ASN A 348 -3.01 10.02 2.97
N ILE A 349 -1.70 10.24 2.88
CA ILE A 349 -0.83 10.60 4.01
C ILE A 349 -1.12 12.04 4.43
N ARG A 350 -1.16 12.33 5.73
CA ARG A 350 -1.27 13.70 6.26
C ARG A 350 -0.15 14.11 7.21
N VAL A 351 0.73 13.20 7.60
CA VAL A 351 1.99 13.57 8.26
C VAL A 351 3.15 13.04 7.44
N ILE A 352 4.08 13.90 7.07
CA ILE A 352 5.36 13.54 6.47
C ILE A 352 6.40 13.57 7.59
N TYR A 353 6.91 12.40 7.96
CA TYR A 353 8.08 12.31 8.81
C TYR A 353 9.32 12.43 7.92
N PHE A 354 9.76 13.67 7.78
CA PHE A 354 10.79 14.12 6.88
C PHE A 354 12.18 13.83 7.45
N LYS A 355 13.03 13.30 6.56
CA LYS A 355 14.45 13.14 6.77
C LYS A 355 15.21 13.78 5.61
N PRO A 356 16.37 14.42 5.85
CA PRO A 356 17.13 15.10 4.81
C PRO A 356 17.58 14.17 3.68
N PHE A 357 17.85 14.76 2.52
CA PHE A 357 18.24 14.01 1.32
C PHE A 357 19.68 13.52 1.45
N MET A 358 19.96 12.36 0.84
CA MET A 358 21.26 11.73 0.89
C MET A 358 21.77 11.46 -0.53
N GLU A 359 23.03 11.79 -0.80
CA GLU A 359 23.70 11.36 -2.03
C GLU A 359 24.07 9.88 -1.96
N ASN A 360 24.51 9.44 -0.78
CA ASN A 360 24.85 8.06 -0.47
C ASN A 360 24.56 7.81 1.03
N PRO A 361 24.65 6.56 1.54
CA PRO A 361 24.20 6.23 2.90
C PRO A 361 24.80 7.07 4.04
N ASN A 362 25.92 7.78 3.82
CA ASN A 362 26.61 8.55 4.85
C ASN A 362 26.75 10.05 4.52
N VAL A 363 26.35 10.49 3.32
CA VAL A 363 26.55 11.87 2.85
C VAL A 363 25.20 12.52 2.58
N TYR A 364 24.91 13.57 3.35
CA TYR A 364 23.73 14.39 3.18
C TYR A 364 23.90 15.45 2.09
N ILE A 365 22.80 15.80 1.44
CA ILE A 365 22.74 16.98 0.57
C ILE A 365 22.58 18.21 1.45
N THR A 366 23.56 19.10 1.41
CA THR A 366 23.65 20.28 2.29
C THR A 366 23.26 21.59 1.60
N ASP A 367 22.94 21.55 0.30
CA ASP A 367 22.46 22.70 -0.44
C ASP A 367 21.01 23.05 -0.07
N ALA A 368 20.84 24.14 0.67
CA ALA A 368 19.53 24.64 1.09
C ALA A 368 18.60 25.00 -0.08
N ALA A 369 19.15 25.44 -1.23
CA ALA A 369 18.36 25.81 -2.39
C ALA A 369 17.62 24.61 -2.99
N GLU A 370 18.18 23.40 -2.86
CA GLU A 370 17.53 22.18 -3.34
C GLU A 370 16.32 21.79 -2.48
N TYR A 371 16.38 22.02 -1.17
CA TYR A 371 15.22 21.86 -0.29
C TYR A 371 14.15 22.91 -0.59
N GLU A 372 14.51 24.19 -0.73
CA GLU A 372 13.58 25.26 -1.12
C GLU A 372 12.83 24.91 -2.41
N LYS A 373 13.59 24.61 -3.48
CA LYS A 373 13.03 24.20 -4.78
C LYS A 373 12.09 23.00 -4.65
N THR A 374 12.46 22.01 -3.84
CA THR A 374 11.67 20.78 -3.67
C THR A 374 10.36 21.04 -2.93
N PHE A 375 10.40 21.76 -1.81
CA PHE A 375 9.21 22.07 -1.01
C PHE A 375 8.27 23.05 -1.71
N GLU A 376 8.79 24.08 -2.40
CA GLU A 376 7.98 25.00 -3.20
C GLU A 376 7.22 24.28 -4.32
N ARG A 377 7.92 23.41 -5.07
CA ARG A 377 7.28 22.61 -6.12
C ARG A 377 6.28 21.62 -5.57
N PHE A 378 6.61 20.98 -4.44
CA PHE A 378 5.71 20.07 -3.75
C PHE A 378 4.43 20.80 -3.34
N GLU A 379 4.53 21.96 -2.69
CA GLU A 379 3.39 22.80 -2.29
C GLU A 379 2.56 23.24 -3.50
N GLU A 380 3.21 23.71 -4.57
CA GLU A 380 2.53 24.10 -5.81
C GLU A 380 1.71 22.93 -6.38
N ARG A 381 2.26 21.71 -6.40
CA ARG A 381 1.59 20.54 -6.95
C ARG A 381 0.43 20.06 -6.07
N ILE A 382 0.57 20.03 -4.75
CA ILE A 382 -0.51 19.60 -3.86
C ILE A 382 -1.65 20.64 -3.82
N SER A 383 -1.35 21.94 -4.02
CA SER A 383 -2.35 23.01 -4.09
C SER A 383 -3.36 22.80 -5.24
N ARG A 384 -2.94 22.15 -6.34
CA ARG A 384 -3.82 21.76 -7.46
C ARG A 384 -4.89 20.74 -7.05
N HIS A 385 -4.69 20.03 -5.95
CA HIS A 385 -5.67 19.14 -5.32
C HIS A 385 -6.46 19.83 -4.19
N GLY A 386 -6.24 21.12 -3.97
CA GLY A 386 -6.79 21.88 -2.86
C GLY A 386 -6.22 21.49 -1.50
N MET A 387 -5.03 20.87 -1.47
CA MET A 387 -4.31 20.54 -0.25
C MET A 387 -3.33 21.65 0.11
N SER A 388 -3.02 21.80 1.39
CA SER A 388 -2.07 22.81 1.90
C SER A 388 -1.25 22.25 3.06
N LEU A 389 -0.12 22.89 3.34
CA LEU A 389 0.65 22.61 4.55
C LEU A 389 -0.05 23.20 5.78
N GLY A 390 -0.09 22.45 6.88
CA GLY A 390 -0.76 22.82 8.12
C GLY A 390 -1.02 21.61 9.03
N GLU A 391 -1.69 21.84 10.15
CA GLU A 391 -2.01 20.79 11.13
C GLU A 391 -2.76 19.62 10.50
N ALA A 392 -2.32 18.38 10.77
CA ALA A 392 -2.82 17.21 10.08
C ALA A 392 -4.32 16.99 10.32
N SER A 393 -5.11 17.01 9.25
CA SER A 393 -6.54 16.69 9.31
C SER A 393 -6.76 15.21 9.62
N THR A 394 -7.84 14.88 10.33
CA THR A 394 -8.24 13.48 10.61
C THR A 394 -9.55 13.11 9.92
N PHE A 395 -9.84 11.81 9.86
CA PHE A 395 -11.10 11.32 9.37
C PHE A 395 -12.17 11.32 10.46
N SER A 396 -13.34 11.85 10.15
CA SER A 396 -14.52 11.63 10.96
C SER A 396 -14.99 10.17 10.84
N GLU A 397 -15.52 9.61 11.92
CA GLU A 397 -16.08 8.25 11.90
C GLU A 397 -17.15 8.13 10.81
N HIS A 398 -16.95 7.17 9.90
CA HIS A 398 -17.88 6.90 8.82
C HIS A 398 -18.07 5.40 8.61
N GLN A 399 -19.34 5.00 8.59
CA GLN A 399 -19.75 3.65 8.25
C GLN A 399 -20.99 3.71 7.37
N ALA A 400 -21.06 2.81 6.39
CA ALA A 400 -22.24 2.69 5.54
C ALA A 400 -23.43 2.16 6.36
N GLY A 401 -24.53 2.92 6.36
CA GLY A 401 -25.75 2.51 7.05
C GLY A 401 -26.33 1.19 6.52
N LEU A 402 -27.03 0.44 7.39
CA LEU A 402 -27.59 -0.89 7.11
C LEU A 402 -28.41 -0.95 5.81
N ILE A 403 -29.28 0.03 5.58
CA ILE A 403 -30.14 0.07 4.38
C ILE A 403 -29.30 0.11 3.10
N TRP A 404 -28.19 0.86 3.11
CA TRP A 404 -27.32 1.02 1.94
C TRP A 404 -26.60 -0.29 1.63
N ILE A 405 -26.10 -0.97 2.66
CA ILE A 405 -25.44 -2.28 2.51
C ILE A 405 -26.43 -3.31 1.97
N LEU A 406 -27.67 -3.36 2.50
CA LEU A 406 -28.69 -4.26 1.99
C LEU A 406 -28.98 -4.01 0.50
N LEU A 407 -29.15 -2.75 0.08
CA LEU A 407 -29.39 -2.40 -1.32
C LEU A 407 -28.20 -2.78 -2.23
N MET A 408 -26.96 -2.66 -1.74
CA MET A 408 -25.77 -3.13 -2.44
C MET A 408 -25.73 -4.65 -2.59
N VAL A 409 -26.01 -5.39 -1.50
CA VAL A 409 -26.12 -6.87 -1.52
C VAL A 409 -27.17 -7.34 -2.52
N VAL A 410 -28.34 -6.70 -2.53
CA VAL A 410 -29.42 -7.01 -3.48
C VAL A 410 -28.97 -6.81 -4.92
N GLY A 411 -28.22 -5.74 -5.22
CA GLY A 411 -27.65 -5.53 -6.54
C GLY A 411 -26.61 -6.57 -6.94
N VAL A 412 -25.66 -6.88 -6.06
CA VAL A 412 -24.65 -7.92 -6.29
C VAL A 412 -25.33 -9.27 -6.59
N ALA A 413 -26.32 -9.65 -5.80
CA ALA A 413 -27.09 -10.87 -6.02
C ALA A 413 -27.88 -10.83 -7.34
N ALA A 414 -28.50 -9.70 -7.69
CA ALA A 414 -29.20 -9.54 -8.97
C ALA A 414 -28.25 -9.64 -10.17
N GLY A 415 -27.05 -9.08 -10.07
CA GLY A 415 -25.99 -9.20 -11.06
C GLY A 415 -25.52 -10.63 -11.24
N MET A 416 -25.33 -11.37 -10.13
CA MET A 416 -24.97 -12.79 -10.16
C MET A 416 -26.02 -13.61 -10.92
N VAL A 417 -27.29 -13.44 -10.55
CA VAL A 417 -28.41 -14.13 -11.21
C VAL A 417 -28.47 -13.77 -12.69
N LEU A 418 -28.25 -12.50 -13.07
CA LEU A 418 -28.20 -12.09 -14.47
C LEU A 418 -27.10 -12.79 -15.26
N VAL A 419 -25.86 -12.84 -14.73
CA VAL A 419 -24.75 -13.53 -15.42
C VAL A 419 -25.05 -15.02 -15.58
N MET A 420 -25.50 -15.67 -14.51
CA MET A 420 -25.76 -17.12 -14.53
C MET A 420 -26.97 -17.49 -15.39
N LYS A 421 -28.06 -16.71 -15.35
CA LYS A 421 -29.25 -16.92 -16.18
C LYS A 421 -28.95 -16.88 -17.67
N LYS A 422 -27.96 -16.07 -18.08
CA LYS A 422 -27.55 -16.00 -19.48
C LYS A 422 -26.71 -17.20 -19.94
N LEU A 423 -26.16 -17.98 -19.01
CA LEU A 423 -25.38 -19.19 -19.30
C LEU A 423 -26.19 -20.48 -19.15
N LEU A 424 -27.19 -20.49 -18.27
CA LEU A 424 -27.95 -21.69 -17.89
C LEU A 424 -29.47 -21.52 -18.16
N PRO A 425 -30.10 -22.42 -18.94
CA PRO A 425 -31.52 -22.35 -19.24
C PRO A 425 -32.36 -22.96 -18.10
N LEU A 426 -32.53 -22.22 -17.00
CA LEU A 426 -33.34 -22.61 -15.84
C LEU A 426 -34.64 -21.78 -15.71
N PRO A 427 -35.71 -22.32 -15.12
CA PRO A 427 -36.96 -21.57 -14.89
C PRO A 427 -36.77 -20.40 -13.91
N ASN A 428 -37.51 -19.30 -14.14
CA ASN A 428 -37.41 -18.06 -13.34
C ASN A 428 -37.62 -18.28 -11.83
N MET A 429 -38.38 -19.30 -11.43
CA MET A 429 -38.60 -19.63 -10.01
C MET A 429 -37.29 -20.00 -9.30
N LEU A 430 -36.43 -20.83 -9.92
CA LEU A 430 -35.14 -21.22 -9.34
C LEU A 430 -34.20 -20.04 -9.21
N TRP A 431 -34.22 -19.11 -10.18
CA TRP A 431 -33.47 -17.86 -10.11
C TRP A 431 -33.97 -16.95 -8.99
N GLY A 432 -35.29 -16.90 -8.74
CA GLY A 432 -35.86 -16.19 -7.60
C GLY A 432 -35.41 -16.77 -6.25
N ILE A 433 -35.38 -18.10 -6.13
CA ILE A 433 -34.87 -18.79 -4.92
C ILE A 433 -33.38 -18.50 -4.71
N LEU A 434 -32.57 -18.61 -5.77
CA LEU A 434 -31.14 -18.30 -5.70
C LEU A 434 -30.90 -16.85 -5.30
N LEU A 435 -31.68 -15.90 -5.84
CA LEU A 435 -31.59 -14.49 -5.49
C LEU A 435 -31.77 -14.28 -3.99
N VAL A 436 -32.85 -14.82 -3.41
CA VAL A 436 -33.13 -14.71 -1.97
C VAL A 436 -32.04 -15.39 -1.14
N LEU A 437 -31.59 -16.58 -1.53
CA LEU A 437 -30.55 -17.31 -0.82
C LEU A 437 -29.23 -16.55 -0.78
N VAL A 438 -28.80 -15.96 -1.90
CA VAL A 438 -27.56 -15.18 -1.97
C VAL A 438 -27.67 -13.90 -1.14
N ILE A 439 -28.82 -13.21 -1.18
CA ILE A 439 -29.07 -12.03 -0.35
C ILE A 439 -28.99 -12.40 1.14
N SER A 440 -29.71 -13.43 1.56
CA SER A 440 -29.71 -13.89 2.95
C SER A 440 -28.32 -14.33 3.41
N ALA A 441 -27.55 -15.02 2.56
CA ALA A 441 -26.20 -15.46 2.90
C ALA A 441 -25.22 -14.29 3.05
N LEU A 442 -25.17 -13.36 2.08
CA LEU A 442 -24.25 -12.22 2.12
C LEU A 442 -24.62 -11.23 3.23
N PHE A 443 -25.90 -10.89 3.35
CA PHE A 443 -26.37 -9.97 4.39
C PHE A 443 -26.27 -10.58 5.79
N GLY A 444 -26.59 -11.86 5.94
CA GLY A 444 -26.43 -12.60 7.20
C GLY A 444 -24.97 -12.70 7.62
N LEU A 445 -24.05 -12.97 6.69
CA LEU A 445 -22.62 -12.99 7.00
C LEU A 445 -22.12 -11.61 7.45
N TRP A 446 -22.52 -10.54 6.75
CA TRP A 446 -22.18 -9.19 7.16
C TRP A 446 -22.71 -8.85 8.56
N MET A 447 -23.92 -9.27 8.91
CA MET A 447 -24.47 -9.03 10.25
C MET A 447 -23.73 -9.82 11.35
N LEU A 448 -23.27 -11.04 11.06
CA LEU A 448 -22.57 -11.89 12.04
C LEU A 448 -21.07 -11.59 12.14
N ARG A 449 -20.44 -11.22 11.02
CA ARG A 449 -19.00 -10.93 10.87
C ARG A 449 -18.81 -9.79 9.84
N PRO A 450 -18.98 -8.52 10.24
CA PRO A 450 -19.00 -7.37 9.32
C PRO A 450 -17.80 -7.28 8.38
N THR A 451 -16.58 -7.41 8.91
CA THR A 451 -15.33 -7.32 8.14
C THR A 451 -15.23 -8.38 7.05
N TRP A 452 -15.64 -9.62 7.35
CA TRP A 452 -15.68 -10.71 6.35
C TRP A 452 -16.80 -10.51 5.35
N GLY A 453 -17.98 -10.05 5.79
CA GLY A 453 -19.11 -9.76 4.93
C GLY A 453 -18.79 -8.67 3.90
N GLU A 454 -18.22 -7.55 4.35
CA GLU A 454 -17.77 -6.44 3.49
C GLU A 454 -16.82 -6.92 2.41
N LYS A 455 -15.78 -7.67 2.79
CA LYS A 455 -14.79 -8.24 1.85
C LYS A 455 -15.42 -9.18 0.83
N LEU A 456 -16.37 -10.04 1.24
CA LEU A 456 -17.05 -10.95 0.31
C LEU A 456 -18.02 -10.25 -0.62
N ILE A 457 -18.76 -9.24 -0.14
CA ILE A 457 -19.65 -8.44 -0.99
C ILE A 457 -18.82 -7.67 -2.01
N ALA A 458 -17.71 -7.05 -1.59
CA ALA A 458 -16.78 -6.36 -2.48
C ALA A 458 -16.16 -7.33 -3.51
N LEU A 459 -15.70 -8.51 -3.08
CA LEU A 459 -15.18 -9.54 -3.99
C LEU A 459 -16.23 -9.98 -5.02
N ALA A 460 -17.46 -10.22 -4.59
CA ALA A 460 -18.55 -10.58 -5.48
C ALA A 460 -18.83 -9.48 -6.49
N GLY A 461 -18.92 -8.22 -6.07
CA GLY A 461 -19.04 -7.07 -6.97
C GLY A 461 -17.89 -6.98 -7.98
N ALA A 462 -16.65 -7.13 -7.50
CA ALA A 462 -15.45 -7.06 -8.34
C ALA A 462 -15.36 -8.18 -9.40
N VAL A 463 -16.01 -9.33 -9.16
CA VAL A 463 -16.07 -10.43 -10.12
C VAL A 463 -17.27 -10.30 -11.05
N ILE A 464 -18.47 -10.06 -10.50
CA ILE A 464 -19.74 -10.16 -11.21
C ILE A 464 -19.87 -9.09 -12.28
N PHE A 465 -19.54 -7.83 -11.98
CA PHE A 465 -19.77 -6.72 -12.90
C PHE A 465 -18.83 -6.71 -14.11
N PRO A 466 -17.50 -6.92 -13.96
CA PRO A 466 -16.63 -7.15 -15.11
C PRO A 466 -17.07 -8.37 -15.93
N SER A 467 -17.49 -9.46 -15.29
CA SER A 467 -18.00 -10.65 -15.99
C SER A 467 -19.29 -10.37 -16.76
N LEU A 468 -20.18 -9.54 -16.22
CA LEU A 468 -21.39 -9.10 -16.89
C LEU A 468 -21.07 -8.18 -18.08
N GLY A 469 -20.11 -7.26 -17.91
CA GLY A 469 -19.60 -6.41 -18.99
C GLY A 469 -19.05 -7.26 -20.14
N MET A 470 -18.23 -8.27 -19.81
CA MET A 470 -17.65 -9.18 -20.80
C MET A 470 -18.69 -10.08 -21.48
N HIS A 471 -19.80 -10.40 -20.81
CA HIS A 471 -20.91 -11.07 -21.46
C HIS A 471 -21.48 -10.21 -22.60
N TYR A 472 -21.77 -8.94 -22.33
CA TYR A 472 -22.30 -8.02 -23.33
C TYR A 472 -21.29 -7.70 -24.43
N PHE A 473 -19.99 -7.66 -24.08
CA PHE A 473 -18.92 -7.61 -25.07
C PHE A 473 -19.02 -8.79 -26.04
N CYS A 474 -19.04 -10.03 -25.55
CA CYS A 474 -19.17 -11.21 -26.39
C CYS A 474 -20.47 -11.21 -27.22
N GLU A 475 -21.58 -10.76 -26.64
CA GLU A 475 -22.86 -10.63 -27.33
C GLU A 475 -22.78 -9.64 -28.52
N ASP A 476 -22.17 -8.47 -28.31
CA ASP A 476 -22.01 -7.45 -29.35
C ASP A 476 -21.05 -7.93 -30.45
N LEU A 477 -19.94 -8.57 -30.08
CA LEU A 477 -19.01 -9.18 -31.03
C LEU A 477 -19.67 -10.29 -31.86
N TRP A 478 -20.48 -11.14 -31.22
CA TRP A 478 -21.20 -12.20 -31.89
C TRP A 478 -22.18 -11.62 -32.91
N LYS A 479 -22.99 -10.61 -32.53
CA LYS A 479 -23.88 -9.89 -33.46
C LYS A 479 -23.12 -9.29 -34.64
N ILE A 480 -21.96 -8.68 -34.40
CA ILE A 480 -21.11 -8.14 -35.48
C ILE A 480 -20.59 -9.24 -36.41
N SER A 481 -20.19 -10.40 -35.86
CA SER A 481 -19.67 -11.51 -36.66
C SER A 481 -20.70 -12.12 -37.62
N LEU A 482 -22.00 -12.01 -37.27
CA LEU A 482 -23.13 -12.43 -38.08
C LEU A 482 -23.45 -11.45 -39.22
N MET A 483 -22.95 -10.21 -39.18
CA MET A 483 -23.17 -9.26 -40.28
C MET A 483 -22.39 -9.70 -41.53
N GLU A 484 -23.00 -9.53 -42.71
CA GLU A 484 -22.37 -9.93 -43.98
C GLU A 484 -21.29 -8.96 -44.47
N LYS A 485 -21.42 -7.67 -44.13
CA LYS A 485 -20.52 -6.61 -44.63
C LYS A 485 -19.40 -6.33 -43.64
N LYS A 486 -18.17 -6.27 -44.16
CA LYS A 486 -17.00 -5.79 -43.41
C LYS A 486 -17.20 -4.33 -43.03
N GLN A 487 -16.83 -3.99 -41.80
CA GLN A 487 -16.95 -2.63 -41.29
C GLN A 487 -15.93 -1.72 -41.98
N LYS A 488 -16.36 -0.51 -42.33
CA LYS A 488 -15.46 0.57 -42.75
C LYS A 488 -14.74 1.14 -41.52
N ALA A 489 -13.62 1.85 -41.73
CA ALA A 489 -12.79 2.40 -40.66
C ALA A 489 -13.60 3.26 -39.66
N LEU A 490 -14.38 4.23 -40.16
CA LEU A 490 -15.23 5.08 -39.32
C LEU A 490 -16.28 4.29 -38.54
N GLN A 491 -16.88 3.27 -39.16
CA GLN A 491 -17.90 2.45 -38.52
C GLN A 491 -17.28 1.56 -37.42
N ALA A 492 -16.13 0.96 -37.70
CA ALA A 492 -15.36 0.18 -36.72
C ALA A 492 -14.91 1.05 -35.53
N PHE A 493 -14.51 2.29 -35.81
CA PHE A 493 -14.11 3.25 -34.79
C PHE A 493 -15.28 3.62 -33.86
N SER A 494 -16.42 4.03 -34.41
CA SER A 494 -17.61 4.39 -33.62
C SER A 494 -18.18 3.22 -32.83
N ILE A 495 -18.24 2.02 -33.43
CA ILE A 495 -18.69 0.81 -32.74
C ILE A 495 -17.74 0.44 -31.60
N GLY A 496 -16.41 0.51 -31.84
CA GLY A 496 -15.41 0.26 -30.82
C GLY A 496 -15.61 1.15 -29.59
N ILE A 497 -15.77 2.46 -29.79
CA ILE A 497 -16.04 3.43 -28.72
C ILE A 497 -17.33 3.08 -27.96
N LEU A 498 -18.43 2.77 -28.67
CA LEU A 498 -19.69 2.43 -28.03
C LEU A 498 -19.58 1.17 -27.17
N ILE A 499 -18.87 0.15 -27.65
CA ILE A 499 -18.58 -1.08 -26.89
C ILE A 499 -17.77 -0.74 -25.64
N LEU A 500 -16.72 0.09 -25.77
CA LEU A 500 -15.92 0.52 -24.62
C LEU A 500 -16.79 1.21 -23.57
N LEU A 501 -17.57 2.21 -23.95
CA LEU A 501 -18.43 2.95 -23.01
C LEU A 501 -19.44 2.03 -22.32
N LYS A 502 -20.10 1.14 -23.07
CA LYS A 502 -21.09 0.20 -22.54
C LYS A 502 -20.48 -0.79 -21.55
N VAL A 503 -19.37 -1.44 -21.91
CA VAL A 503 -18.72 -2.46 -21.07
C VAL A 503 -18.12 -1.82 -19.83
N THR A 504 -17.45 -0.67 -19.98
CA THR A 504 -16.89 0.09 -18.87
C THR A 504 -17.96 0.60 -17.91
N ALA A 505 -19.11 1.08 -18.41
CA ALA A 505 -20.21 1.51 -17.55
C ALA A 505 -20.74 0.37 -16.66
N ILE A 506 -20.79 -0.86 -17.18
CA ILE A 506 -21.22 -2.03 -16.39
C ILE A 506 -20.16 -2.38 -15.34
N SER A 507 -18.88 -2.42 -15.71
CA SER A 507 -17.78 -2.68 -14.76
C SER A 507 -17.68 -1.60 -13.68
N ALA A 508 -17.98 -0.35 -14.02
CA ALA A 508 -17.99 0.77 -13.07
C ALA A 508 -19.04 0.61 -11.97
N ILE A 509 -20.14 -0.12 -12.20
CA ILE A 509 -21.10 -0.45 -11.13
C ILE A 509 -20.42 -1.30 -10.05
N GLY A 510 -19.58 -2.27 -10.45
CA GLY A 510 -18.78 -3.05 -9.52
C GLY A 510 -17.77 -2.20 -8.76
N ALA A 511 -17.12 -1.27 -9.46
CA ALA A 511 -16.19 -0.32 -8.84
C ALA A 511 -16.88 0.57 -7.78
N ILE A 512 -18.09 1.06 -8.09
CA ILE A 512 -18.91 1.85 -7.16
C ILE A 512 -19.28 1.03 -5.93
N ILE A 513 -19.75 -0.20 -6.11
CA ILE A 513 -20.14 -1.07 -4.99
C ILE A 513 -18.93 -1.40 -4.12
N VAL A 514 -17.78 -1.72 -4.71
CA VAL A 514 -16.55 -2.00 -3.96
C VAL A 514 -16.12 -0.79 -3.12
N ALA A 515 -16.06 0.39 -3.73
CA ALA A 515 -15.68 1.62 -3.02
C ALA A 515 -16.67 2.03 -1.93
N ALA A 516 -17.96 1.74 -2.13
CA ALA A 516 -19.03 2.05 -1.18
C ALA A 516 -19.10 1.07 -0.01
N VAL A 517 -18.95 -0.24 -0.26
CA VAL A 517 -18.97 -1.27 0.80
C VAL A 517 -17.74 -1.14 1.69
N LEU A 518 -16.60 -0.76 1.12
CA LEU A 518 -15.33 -0.59 1.81
C LEU A 518 -15.02 0.89 2.08
N SER A 519 -16.03 1.67 2.48
CA SER A 519 -15.88 3.10 2.80
C SER A 519 -15.56 3.40 4.27
N ASP A 520 -15.53 2.37 5.12
CA ASP A 520 -15.20 2.50 6.54
C ASP A 520 -13.78 3.07 6.74
N VAL A 521 -13.63 3.92 7.75
CA VAL A 521 -12.36 4.61 8.09
C VAL A 521 -11.20 3.63 8.25
N ARG A 522 -11.44 2.42 8.78
CA ARG A 522 -10.42 1.35 8.91
C ARG A 522 -9.75 1.00 7.58
N TYR A 523 -10.49 1.04 6.48
CA TYR A 523 -9.95 0.78 5.15
C TYR A 523 -9.24 2.00 4.55
N LEU A 524 -9.67 3.22 4.90
CA LEU A 524 -9.04 4.48 4.46
C LEU A 524 -7.69 4.70 5.14
N LEU A 525 -7.60 4.32 6.42
CA LEU A 525 -6.38 4.30 7.24
C LEU A 525 -5.48 3.09 6.94
N GLU A 526 -5.95 2.13 6.14
CA GLU A 526 -5.23 0.90 5.81
C GLU A 526 -4.89 0.04 7.04
N MET A 527 -5.77 0.07 8.06
CA MET A 527 -5.79 -0.92 9.13
C MET A 527 -6.26 -2.29 8.63
N ASP A 528 -7.11 -2.28 7.60
CA ASP A 528 -7.50 -3.48 6.88
C ASP A 528 -7.43 -3.24 5.37
N ILE A 529 -7.13 -4.30 4.62
CA ILE A 529 -6.94 -4.26 3.17
C ILE A 529 -7.82 -5.27 2.45
N PHE A 530 -8.19 -4.95 1.22
CA PHE A 530 -8.88 -5.89 0.35
C PHE A 530 -7.89 -6.94 -0.21
N ARG A 531 -7.74 -8.06 0.50
CA ARG A 531 -6.87 -9.18 0.10
C ARG A 531 -7.37 -9.96 -1.14
N GLY A 532 -8.62 -9.74 -1.55
CA GLY A 532 -9.29 -10.47 -2.64
C GLY A 532 -8.90 -10.05 -4.07
N VAL A 533 -8.01 -9.07 -4.25
CA VAL A 533 -7.66 -8.49 -5.57
C VAL A 533 -7.25 -9.55 -6.59
N LYS A 534 -6.37 -10.48 -6.22
CA LYS A 534 -5.87 -11.52 -7.14
C LYS A 534 -7.00 -12.42 -7.65
N ILE A 535 -7.90 -12.80 -6.75
CA ILE A 535 -9.08 -13.63 -7.08
C ILE A 535 -10.05 -12.85 -7.97
N ALA A 536 -10.29 -11.57 -7.63
CA ALA A 536 -11.16 -10.68 -8.38
C ALA A 536 -10.70 -10.46 -9.83
N GLN A 537 -9.39 -10.54 -10.10
CA GLN A 537 -8.84 -10.43 -11.45
C GLN A 537 -8.86 -11.77 -12.21
N LEU A 538 -8.67 -12.90 -11.52
CA LEU A 538 -8.55 -14.21 -12.15
C LEU A 538 -9.91 -14.81 -12.55
N ILE A 539 -10.93 -14.73 -11.68
CA ILE A 539 -12.23 -15.37 -11.95
C ILE A 539 -12.91 -14.81 -13.23
N PRO A 540 -12.95 -13.49 -13.47
CA PRO A 540 -13.57 -12.95 -14.69
C PRO A 540 -12.90 -13.44 -15.98
N ILE A 541 -11.62 -13.79 -15.95
CA ILE A 541 -10.92 -14.39 -17.10
C ILE A 541 -11.51 -15.77 -17.42
N GLY A 542 -11.68 -16.61 -16.39
CA GLY A 542 -12.33 -17.92 -16.56
C GLY A 542 -13.79 -17.80 -17.01
N VAL A 543 -14.54 -16.86 -16.44
CA VAL A 543 -15.93 -16.60 -16.82
C VAL A 543 -16.01 -16.10 -18.27
N PHE A 544 -15.11 -15.22 -18.69
CA PHE A 544 -15.00 -14.78 -20.09
C PHE A 544 -14.73 -15.96 -21.03
N ALA A 545 -13.82 -16.88 -20.68
CA ALA A 545 -13.55 -18.05 -21.51
C ALA A 545 -14.81 -18.91 -21.71
N LEU A 546 -15.60 -19.13 -20.65
CA LEU A 546 -16.89 -19.82 -20.74
C LEU A 546 -17.91 -19.07 -21.60
N GLN A 547 -18.01 -17.74 -21.44
CA GLN A 547 -18.88 -16.90 -22.26
C GLN A 547 -18.47 -16.90 -23.73
N PHE A 548 -17.17 -16.85 -24.02
CA PHE A 548 -16.63 -16.92 -25.37
C PHE A 548 -16.99 -18.26 -26.02
N MET A 549 -16.86 -19.37 -25.28
CA MET A 549 -17.30 -20.69 -25.75
C MET A 549 -18.81 -20.74 -26.01
N TYR A 550 -19.63 -20.13 -25.15
CA TYR A 550 -21.09 -20.06 -25.33
C TYR A 550 -21.47 -19.41 -26.67
N PHE A 551 -20.88 -18.26 -27.00
CA PHE A 551 -21.19 -17.52 -28.23
C PHE A 551 -20.50 -18.07 -29.49
N PHE A 552 -19.20 -18.35 -29.45
CA PHE A 552 -18.39 -18.66 -30.65
C PHE A 552 -18.11 -20.15 -30.86
N GLY A 553 -18.21 -20.95 -29.78
CA GLY A 553 -17.92 -22.38 -29.74
C GLY A 553 -16.48 -22.76 -30.07
N TYR A 554 -16.14 -24.03 -29.82
CA TYR A 554 -14.86 -24.60 -30.22
C TYR A 554 -15.01 -25.49 -31.46
N LYS A 555 -14.37 -25.09 -32.59
CA LYS A 555 -14.53 -25.74 -33.92
C LYS A 555 -15.99 -25.93 -34.35
N ARG A 556 -16.89 -25.04 -33.91
CA ARG A 556 -18.32 -25.04 -34.26
C ARG A 556 -18.53 -24.80 -35.75
N LYS A 557 -19.41 -25.60 -36.38
CA LYS A 557 -19.77 -25.44 -37.81
C LYS A 557 -20.47 -24.11 -38.03
N GLU A 558 -20.30 -23.49 -39.20
CA GLU A 558 -20.84 -22.14 -39.48
C GLU A 558 -22.37 -22.06 -39.32
N GLU A 559 -23.11 -23.09 -39.72
CA GLU A 559 -24.58 -23.19 -39.56
C GLU A 559 -25.04 -23.22 -38.09
N GLU A 560 -24.15 -23.60 -37.18
CA GLU A 560 -24.45 -23.78 -35.76
C GLU A 560 -24.14 -22.51 -34.93
N VAL A 561 -23.41 -21.55 -35.52
CA VAL A 561 -23.01 -20.28 -34.88
C VAL A 561 -24.22 -19.38 -34.58
N TYR A 562 -25.34 -19.59 -35.26
CA TYR A 562 -26.58 -18.81 -35.09
C TYR A 562 -27.32 -19.09 -33.77
N SER A 563 -26.95 -20.15 -33.03
CA SER A 563 -27.55 -20.49 -31.74
C SER A 563 -26.47 -20.53 -30.64
N PRO A 564 -26.39 -19.49 -29.79
CA PRO A 564 -25.43 -19.48 -28.69
C PRO A 564 -25.88 -20.48 -27.62
N GLN A 565 -25.08 -21.51 -27.41
CA GLN A 565 -25.27 -22.54 -26.38
C GLN A 565 -23.94 -23.25 -26.12
N ILE A 566 -23.71 -23.73 -24.90
CA ILE A 566 -22.57 -24.61 -24.63
C ILE A 566 -22.96 -26.03 -25.02
N ARG A 567 -22.16 -26.66 -25.88
CA ARG A 567 -22.42 -28.03 -26.37
C ARG A 567 -21.36 -28.99 -25.83
N LEU A 568 -21.78 -30.12 -25.29
CA LEU A 568 -20.89 -31.08 -24.62
C LEU A 568 -19.79 -31.64 -25.54
N TYR A 569 -20.06 -31.78 -26.84
CA TYR A 569 -19.04 -32.25 -27.78
C TYR A 569 -17.89 -31.25 -27.97
N GLU A 570 -18.13 -29.94 -27.81
CA GLU A 570 -17.11 -28.91 -27.96
C GLU A 570 -16.12 -28.95 -26.81
N ILE A 571 -16.63 -29.14 -25.59
CA ILE A 571 -15.81 -29.34 -24.39
C ILE A 571 -14.98 -30.61 -24.53
N ARG A 572 -15.60 -31.72 -24.94
CA ARG A 572 -14.89 -32.99 -25.16
C ARG A 572 -13.81 -32.86 -26.25
N SER A 573 -14.11 -32.17 -27.34
CA SER A 573 -13.17 -31.91 -28.44
C SER A 573 -11.98 -31.07 -27.98
N LEU A 574 -12.21 -30.03 -27.17
CA LEU A 574 -11.15 -29.19 -26.61
C LEU A 574 -10.26 -29.96 -25.63
N LEU A 575 -10.85 -30.76 -24.74
CA LEU A 575 -10.11 -31.55 -23.73
C LEU A 575 -9.33 -32.72 -24.33
N MET A 576 -9.82 -33.30 -25.43
CA MET A 576 -9.21 -34.46 -26.09
C MET A 576 -8.35 -34.07 -27.30
N GLU A 577 -8.05 -32.78 -27.48
CA GLU A 577 -7.22 -32.32 -28.58
C GLU A 577 -5.74 -32.63 -28.32
N ASN A 578 -5.03 -33.08 -29.37
CA ASN A 578 -3.60 -33.31 -29.30
C ASN A 578 -2.86 -31.98 -29.06
N ILE A 579 -2.31 -31.82 -27.85
CA ILE A 579 -1.52 -30.65 -27.49
C ILE A 579 -0.17 -30.75 -28.20
N LYS A 580 0.04 -29.93 -29.24
CA LYS A 580 1.34 -29.82 -29.91
C LYS A 580 2.36 -29.19 -28.96
N ILE A 581 3.65 -29.54 -29.11
CA ILE A 581 4.76 -28.95 -28.33
C ILE A 581 4.74 -27.41 -28.40
N ILE A 582 4.36 -26.85 -29.55
CA ILE A 582 4.20 -25.40 -29.74
C ILE A 582 3.14 -24.82 -28.79
N TYR A 583 2.04 -25.52 -28.52
CA TYR A 583 1.02 -25.06 -27.56
C TYR A 583 1.54 -25.10 -26.13
N VAL A 584 2.35 -26.10 -25.77
CA VAL A 584 3.02 -26.15 -24.47
C VAL A 584 4.05 -25.02 -24.34
N ALA A 585 4.82 -24.73 -25.39
CA ALA A 585 5.77 -23.62 -25.41
C ALA A 585 5.07 -22.26 -25.31
N VAL A 586 3.96 -22.06 -26.03
CA VAL A 586 3.13 -20.84 -25.94
C VAL A 586 2.48 -20.75 -24.56
N LEU A 587 1.96 -21.84 -24.00
CA LEU A 587 1.42 -21.85 -22.63
C LEU A 587 2.51 -21.52 -21.61
N GLY A 588 3.72 -22.07 -21.76
CA GLY A 588 4.87 -21.73 -20.93
C GLY A 588 5.21 -20.24 -21.00
N LEU A 589 5.24 -19.66 -22.20
CA LEU A 589 5.44 -18.22 -22.41
C LEU A 589 4.31 -17.38 -21.79
N VAL A 590 3.05 -17.79 -21.94
CA VAL A 590 1.88 -17.13 -21.33
C VAL A 590 1.91 -17.24 -19.81
N MET A 591 2.32 -18.38 -19.26
CA MET A 591 2.48 -18.58 -17.82
C MET A 591 3.63 -17.74 -17.27
N ILE A 592 4.76 -17.65 -17.97
CA ILE A 592 5.88 -16.77 -17.59
C ILE A 592 5.43 -15.31 -17.65
N THR A 593 4.76 -14.90 -18.73
CA THR A 593 4.28 -13.52 -18.90
C THR A 593 3.19 -13.18 -17.89
N GLY A 594 2.29 -14.14 -17.61
CA GLY A 594 1.25 -14.04 -16.59
C GLY A 594 1.83 -14.01 -15.18
N TYR A 595 2.86 -14.81 -14.89
CA TYR A 595 3.61 -14.77 -13.62
C TYR A 595 4.31 -13.43 -13.45
N VAL A 596 5.06 -12.98 -14.46
CA VAL A 596 5.71 -11.65 -14.46
C VAL A 596 4.67 -10.55 -14.27
N TYR A 597 3.51 -10.65 -14.92
CA TYR A 597 2.40 -9.71 -14.71
C TYR A 597 1.87 -9.75 -13.28
N LEU A 598 1.58 -10.93 -12.74
CA LEU A 598 1.07 -11.09 -11.38
C LEU A 598 2.08 -10.60 -10.33
N ALA A 599 3.36 -10.92 -10.53
CA ALA A 599 4.48 -10.44 -9.73
C ALA A 599 4.63 -8.90 -9.83
N ARG A 600 4.42 -8.30 -11.01
CA ARG A 600 4.41 -6.84 -11.20
C ARG A 600 3.16 -6.15 -10.64
N THR A 601 2.03 -6.85 -10.53
CA THR A 601 0.83 -6.31 -9.89
C THR A 601 0.85 -6.42 -8.37
N GLY A 602 1.77 -7.24 -7.82
CA GLY A 602 2.12 -7.25 -6.41
C GLY A 602 3.09 -6.12 -6.06
N HIS A 603 3.08 -5.65 -4.81
CA HIS A 603 4.00 -4.60 -4.34
C HIS A 603 5.34 -5.17 -3.84
N GLU A 604 5.56 -6.48 -4.03
CA GLU A 604 6.72 -7.25 -3.57
C GLU A 604 7.63 -7.69 -4.72
N GLY A 605 7.32 -7.30 -5.96
CA GLY A 605 8.11 -7.68 -7.13
C GLY A 605 9.33 -6.77 -7.30
N ASN A 606 10.54 -7.32 -7.12
CA ASN A 606 11.84 -6.65 -7.36
C ASN A 606 12.13 -6.25 -8.82
N LEU A 607 11.16 -6.34 -9.74
CA LEU A 607 11.35 -5.99 -11.14
C LEU A 607 11.14 -4.49 -11.35
N GLN A 608 12.24 -3.75 -11.40
CA GLN A 608 12.22 -2.31 -11.71
C GLN A 608 11.67 -2.08 -13.14
N PRO A 609 10.79 -1.07 -13.34
CA PRO A 609 10.36 -0.67 -14.67
C PRO A 609 11.55 -0.19 -15.51
N LEU A 610 11.41 -0.23 -16.83
CA LEU A 610 12.39 0.40 -17.72
C LEU A 610 12.50 1.90 -17.38
N GLU A 611 13.71 2.45 -17.36
CA GLU A 611 13.93 3.88 -17.05
C GLU A 611 13.09 4.80 -17.96
N LEU A 612 13.00 4.48 -19.25
CA LEU A 612 12.14 5.19 -20.20
C LEU A 612 10.65 5.15 -19.80
N GLU A 613 10.18 4.02 -19.25
CA GLU A 613 8.81 3.93 -18.74
C GLU A 613 8.63 4.87 -17.54
N MET A 614 9.59 4.92 -16.62
CA MET A 614 9.57 5.81 -15.46
C MET A 614 9.58 7.29 -15.86
N ILE A 615 10.40 7.67 -16.83
CA ILE A 615 10.46 9.04 -17.36
C ILE A 615 9.11 9.45 -17.98
N ILE A 616 8.52 8.60 -18.83
CA ILE A 616 7.20 8.86 -19.42
C ILE A 616 6.14 8.97 -18.31
N ARG A 617 6.21 8.10 -17.31
CA ARG A 617 5.27 8.10 -16.19
C ARG A 617 5.38 9.38 -15.36
N ASN A 618 6.59 9.84 -15.07
CA ASN A 618 6.81 11.08 -14.31
C ASN A 618 6.41 12.31 -15.15
N PHE A 619 6.67 12.31 -16.47
CA PHE A 619 6.17 13.36 -17.36
C PHE A 619 4.64 13.45 -17.39
N LEU A 620 3.96 12.31 -17.43
CA LEU A 620 2.49 12.28 -17.36
C LEU A 620 1.99 12.76 -15.99
N GLU A 621 2.69 12.47 -14.91
CA GLU A 621 2.35 12.91 -13.55
C GLU A 621 2.57 14.42 -13.36
N GLU A 622 3.55 15.01 -14.06
CA GLU A 622 3.80 16.45 -14.03
C GLU A 622 2.73 17.25 -14.78
N LYS A 623 2.20 16.69 -15.87
CA LYS A 623 1.24 17.38 -16.76
C LYS A 623 -0.23 17.08 -16.43
N LEU A 624 -0.52 15.93 -15.85
CA LEU A 624 -1.88 15.51 -15.51
C LEU A 624 -2.08 15.57 -14.00
N LEU A 625 -3.31 15.86 -13.58
CA LEU A 625 -3.66 15.83 -12.15
C LEU A 625 -3.48 14.44 -11.53
N VAL A 626 -3.65 13.38 -12.33
CA VAL A 626 -3.46 11.98 -11.89
C VAL A 626 -2.90 11.20 -13.07
N ARG A 627 -1.89 10.37 -12.85
CA ARG A 627 -1.34 9.53 -13.92
C ARG A 627 -2.29 8.36 -14.29
N PRO A 628 -2.65 8.17 -15.57
CA PRO A 628 -3.42 7.00 -16.02
C PRO A 628 -2.59 5.71 -15.96
N ARG A 629 -3.25 4.56 -15.84
CA ARG A 629 -2.53 3.27 -15.82
C ARG A 629 -2.09 2.89 -17.23
N THR A 630 -0.79 2.81 -17.47
CA THR A 630 -0.18 2.49 -18.78
C THR A 630 -0.83 1.28 -19.44
N LYS A 631 -1.00 0.17 -18.71
CA LYS A 631 -1.60 -1.06 -19.23
C LYS A 631 -3.05 -0.90 -19.74
N GLU A 632 -3.82 0.01 -19.15
CA GLU A 632 -5.21 0.22 -19.50
C GLU A 632 -5.34 0.92 -20.85
N PHE A 633 -4.63 2.05 -21.01
CA PHE A 633 -4.77 2.88 -22.20
C PHE A 633 -3.91 2.44 -23.38
N THR A 634 -2.78 1.73 -23.15
CA THR A 634 -1.94 1.24 -24.27
C THR A 634 -2.39 -0.12 -24.80
N VAL A 635 -2.94 -1.01 -23.97
CA VAL A 635 -3.23 -2.39 -24.39
C VAL A 635 -4.70 -2.76 -24.19
N ALA A 636 -5.21 -2.66 -22.97
CA ALA A 636 -6.49 -3.30 -22.63
C ALA A 636 -7.71 -2.65 -23.31
N PHE A 637 -7.89 -1.33 -23.16
CA PHE A 637 -9.01 -0.62 -23.78
C PHE A 637 -8.90 -0.55 -25.31
N PRO A 638 -7.71 -0.33 -25.91
CA PRO A 638 -7.55 -0.48 -27.35
C PRO A 638 -7.91 -1.87 -27.86
N ALA A 639 -7.49 -2.94 -27.18
CA ALA A 639 -7.83 -4.31 -27.57
C ALA A 639 -9.34 -4.57 -27.50
N LEU A 640 -10.01 -4.08 -26.46
CA LEU A 640 -11.47 -4.14 -26.34
C LEU A 640 -12.16 -3.48 -27.54
N MET A 641 -11.76 -2.27 -27.90
CA MET A 641 -12.32 -1.56 -29.07
C MET A 641 -12.03 -2.27 -30.39
N LEU A 642 -10.80 -2.79 -30.57
CA LEU A 642 -10.39 -3.57 -31.75
C LEU A 642 -11.21 -4.85 -31.94
N GLY A 643 -11.69 -5.45 -30.85
CA GLY A 643 -12.54 -6.64 -30.89
C GLY A 643 -13.71 -6.48 -31.86
N GLY A 644 -14.33 -5.30 -31.91
CA GLY A 644 -15.43 -4.99 -32.83
C GLY A 644 -15.05 -5.14 -34.31
N TYR A 645 -13.88 -4.61 -34.71
CA TYR A 645 -13.39 -4.76 -36.07
C TYR A 645 -12.98 -6.21 -36.38
N ILE A 646 -12.28 -6.87 -35.45
CA ILE A 646 -11.81 -8.26 -35.60
C ILE A 646 -12.97 -9.23 -35.72
N ALA A 647 -14.08 -8.98 -35.01
CA ALA A 647 -15.32 -9.76 -35.16
C ALA A 647 -15.84 -9.72 -36.61
N SER A 648 -15.73 -8.57 -37.30
CA SER A 648 -16.10 -8.44 -38.72
C SER A 648 -15.15 -9.19 -39.67
N LEU A 649 -13.94 -9.54 -39.20
CA LEU A 649 -12.99 -10.38 -39.94
C LEU A 649 -13.23 -11.88 -39.70
N ARG A 650 -14.06 -12.25 -38.72
CA ARG A 650 -14.36 -13.63 -38.30
C ARG A 650 -13.13 -14.44 -37.85
N PHE A 651 -12.07 -13.77 -37.40
CA PHE A 651 -10.84 -14.42 -36.97
C PHE A 651 -10.89 -14.75 -35.46
N LYS A 652 -11.42 -15.94 -35.13
CA LYS A 652 -11.76 -16.35 -33.75
C LYS A 652 -10.58 -16.28 -32.76
N SER A 653 -9.37 -16.68 -33.17
CA SER A 653 -8.20 -16.70 -32.27
C SER A 653 -7.78 -15.30 -31.82
N LEU A 654 -7.75 -14.33 -32.74
CA LEU A 654 -7.43 -12.93 -32.43
C LEU A 654 -8.54 -12.30 -31.60
N LEU A 655 -9.81 -12.67 -31.87
CA LEU A 655 -10.96 -12.21 -31.08
C LEU A 655 -10.86 -12.66 -29.61
N PHE A 656 -10.44 -13.91 -29.38
CA PHE A 656 -10.18 -14.42 -28.03
C PHE A 656 -9.05 -13.65 -27.34
N LEU A 657 -7.93 -13.40 -28.04
CA LEU A 657 -6.80 -12.62 -27.50
C LEU A 657 -7.22 -11.18 -27.13
N THR A 658 -7.99 -10.51 -28.00
CA THR A 658 -8.51 -9.18 -27.67
C THR A 658 -9.49 -9.21 -26.50
N GLY A 659 -10.28 -10.27 -26.38
CA GLY A 659 -11.17 -10.44 -25.24
C GLY A 659 -10.41 -10.68 -23.93
N MET A 660 -9.34 -11.48 -23.94
CA MET A 660 -8.44 -11.66 -22.78
C MET A 660 -7.83 -10.33 -22.32
N ALA A 661 -7.30 -9.53 -23.25
CA ALA A 661 -6.79 -8.20 -22.94
C ALA A 661 -7.90 -7.26 -22.43
N ALA A 662 -9.11 -7.36 -22.98
CA ALA A 662 -10.27 -6.60 -22.53
C ALA A 662 -10.65 -6.93 -21.08
N VAL A 663 -10.67 -8.22 -20.68
CA VAL A 663 -10.96 -8.60 -19.28
C VAL A 663 -9.97 -7.95 -18.31
N ILE A 664 -8.68 -7.89 -18.68
CA ILE A 664 -7.66 -7.25 -17.84
C ILE A 664 -7.99 -5.77 -17.63
N GLY A 665 -8.43 -5.05 -18.66
CA GLY A 665 -8.86 -3.66 -18.53
C GLY A 665 -10.10 -3.50 -17.64
N GLN A 666 -11.11 -4.36 -17.84
CA GLN A 666 -12.37 -4.29 -17.09
C GLN A 666 -12.18 -4.61 -15.59
N THR A 667 -11.35 -5.59 -15.28
CA THR A 667 -10.97 -5.91 -13.88
C THR A 667 -10.03 -4.85 -13.28
N SER A 668 -9.18 -4.21 -14.09
CA SER A 668 -8.32 -3.11 -13.64
C SER A 668 -9.11 -1.87 -13.22
N ILE A 669 -10.26 -1.58 -13.87
CA ILE A 669 -11.17 -0.51 -13.43
C ILE A 669 -11.62 -0.76 -11.99
N VAL A 670 -12.17 -1.94 -11.70
CA VAL A 670 -12.64 -2.25 -10.34
C VAL A 670 -11.48 -2.29 -9.34
N ASN A 671 -10.33 -2.81 -9.75
CA ASN A 671 -9.13 -2.80 -8.94
C ASN A 671 -8.67 -1.38 -8.57
N THR A 672 -8.88 -0.40 -9.45
CA THR A 672 -8.57 1.01 -9.17
C THR A 672 -9.27 1.50 -7.92
N PHE A 673 -10.54 1.12 -7.76
CA PHE A 673 -11.40 1.47 -6.62
C PHE A 673 -11.23 0.52 -5.43
N SER A 674 -10.46 -0.56 -5.59
CA SER A 674 -10.11 -1.48 -4.51
C SER A 674 -8.88 -1.01 -3.71
N HIS A 675 -8.21 0.06 -4.16
CA HIS A 675 -7.15 0.73 -3.40
C HIS A 675 -7.79 1.78 -2.49
N LEU A 676 -8.17 1.36 -1.29
CA LEU A 676 -9.13 2.06 -0.44
C LEU A 676 -8.58 3.37 0.15
N ARG A 677 -7.27 3.43 0.41
CA ARG A 677 -6.57 4.67 0.81
C ARG A 677 -6.59 5.78 -0.26
N THR A 678 -6.74 5.43 -1.53
CA THR A 678 -6.71 6.44 -2.61
C THR A 678 -8.05 7.18 -2.63
N PRO A 679 -8.05 8.53 -2.59
CA PRO A 679 -9.29 9.30 -2.66
C PRO A 679 -10.12 8.93 -3.89
N VAL A 680 -11.45 8.88 -3.75
CA VAL A 680 -12.32 8.37 -4.81
C VAL A 680 -12.22 9.24 -6.07
N TYR A 681 -12.09 10.56 -5.91
CA TYR A 681 -11.95 11.47 -7.05
C TYR A 681 -10.67 11.16 -7.86
N VAL A 682 -9.56 10.81 -7.20
CA VAL A 682 -8.30 10.41 -7.85
C VAL A 682 -8.53 9.15 -8.69
N SER A 683 -9.22 8.15 -8.12
CA SER A 683 -9.58 6.91 -8.81
C SER A 683 -10.49 7.13 -10.03
N VAL A 684 -11.45 8.04 -9.93
CA VAL A 684 -12.34 8.43 -11.04
C VAL A 684 -11.56 9.11 -12.16
N ILE A 685 -10.76 10.13 -11.85
CA ILE A 685 -9.96 10.88 -12.82
C ILE A 685 -8.96 9.96 -13.54
N ARG A 686 -8.28 9.09 -12.78
CA ARG A 686 -7.37 8.07 -13.33
C ARG A 686 -8.04 7.20 -14.37
N THR A 687 -9.27 6.75 -14.09
CA THR A 687 -10.05 5.89 -14.99
C THR A 687 -10.47 6.67 -16.24
N ILE A 688 -10.96 7.90 -16.08
CA ILE A 688 -11.36 8.78 -17.21
C ILE A 688 -10.17 9.06 -18.13
N TYR A 689 -9.02 9.43 -17.57
CA TYR A 689 -7.80 9.66 -18.35
C TYR A 689 -7.35 8.39 -19.08
N SER A 690 -7.45 7.21 -18.45
CA SER A 690 -7.10 5.95 -19.09
C SER A 690 -8.04 5.65 -20.29
N LEU A 691 -9.33 5.99 -20.19
CA LEU A 691 -10.28 5.86 -21.29
C LEU A 691 -9.97 6.83 -22.44
N ILE A 692 -9.76 8.11 -22.14
CA ILE A 692 -9.48 9.15 -23.16
C ILE A 692 -8.14 8.86 -23.85
N ALA A 693 -7.09 8.57 -23.08
CA ALA A 693 -5.77 8.25 -23.60
C ALA A 693 -5.77 6.98 -24.46
N SER A 694 -6.75 6.08 -24.32
CA SER A 694 -6.83 4.87 -25.15
C SER A 694 -7.29 5.11 -26.59
N VAL A 695 -7.99 6.21 -26.86
CA VAL A 695 -8.60 6.49 -28.17
C VAL A 695 -7.53 6.70 -29.27
N PRO A 696 -6.45 7.49 -29.07
CA PRO A 696 -5.37 7.61 -30.05
C PRO A 696 -4.66 6.27 -30.34
N PHE A 697 -4.37 5.47 -29.31
CA PHE A 697 -3.75 4.15 -29.49
C PHE A 697 -4.65 3.21 -30.29
N PHE A 698 -5.95 3.20 -29.98
CA PHE A 698 -6.92 2.45 -30.75
C PHE A 698 -6.97 2.88 -32.21
N ALA A 699 -6.99 4.18 -32.50
CA ALA A 699 -6.97 4.67 -33.87
C ALA A 699 -5.72 4.18 -34.63
N ALA A 700 -4.55 4.28 -34.01
CA ALA A 700 -3.29 3.80 -34.58
C ALA A 700 -3.32 2.28 -34.85
N TYR A 701 -3.78 1.49 -33.88
CA TYR A 701 -3.84 0.03 -34.02
C TYR A 701 -4.89 -0.42 -35.04
N LEU A 702 -6.02 0.28 -35.12
CA LEU A 702 -7.06 0.00 -36.10
C LEU A 702 -6.52 0.24 -37.51
N LEU A 703 -5.86 1.38 -37.74
CA LEU A 703 -5.22 1.70 -39.03
C LEU A 703 -4.14 0.67 -39.39
N GLY A 704 -3.26 0.33 -38.45
CA GLY A 704 -2.24 -0.69 -38.63
C GLY A 704 -2.82 -2.06 -38.99
N LEU A 705 -3.86 -2.51 -38.28
CA LEU A 705 -4.53 -3.77 -38.55
C LEU A 705 -5.25 -3.76 -39.90
N MET A 706 -5.91 -2.66 -40.28
CA MET A 706 -6.53 -2.53 -41.60
C MET A 706 -5.48 -2.58 -42.73
N MET A 707 -4.32 -1.93 -42.54
CA MET A 707 -3.20 -1.98 -43.48
C MET A 707 -2.64 -3.40 -43.61
N LEU A 708 -2.42 -4.11 -42.50
CA LEU A 708 -1.99 -5.50 -42.50
C LEU A 708 -2.98 -6.41 -43.24
N VAL A 709 -4.28 -6.24 -43.00
CA VAL A 709 -5.32 -7.00 -43.72
C VAL A 709 -5.32 -6.67 -45.22
N ALA A 710 -5.09 -5.41 -45.60
CA ALA A 710 -4.99 -5.00 -47.00
C ALA A 710 -3.74 -5.60 -47.68
N ILE A 711 -2.58 -5.56 -47.02
CA ILE A 711 -1.33 -6.16 -47.51
C ILE A 711 -1.50 -7.67 -47.66
N PHE A 712 -2.05 -8.35 -46.65
CA PHE A 712 -2.27 -9.78 -46.67
C PHE A 712 -3.17 -10.21 -47.84
N LYS A 713 -4.26 -9.46 -48.09
CA LYS A 713 -5.15 -9.73 -49.24
C LYS A 713 -4.49 -9.45 -50.59
N ARG A 714 -3.66 -8.42 -50.68
CA ARG A 714 -3.07 -7.96 -51.94
C ARG A 714 -1.83 -8.75 -52.37
N TRP A 715 -1.03 -9.20 -51.41
CA TRP A 715 0.30 -9.78 -51.67
C TRP A 715 0.41 -11.23 -51.21
N ILE A 716 -0.15 -11.59 -50.06
CA ILE A 716 0.10 -12.90 -49.44
C ILE A 716 -0.94 -13.95 -49.88
N ARG A 717 -2.23 -13.59 -49.93
CA ARG A 717 -3.28 -14.52 -50.39
C ARG A 717 -3.04 -15.03 -51.83
N PRO A 718 -2.69 -14.17 -52.81
CA PRO A 718 -2.36 -14.64 -54.15
C PRO A 718 -1.12 -15.55 -54.17
N MET A 719 -0.09 -15.24 -53.37
CA MET A 719 1.12 -16.08 -53.24
C MET A 719 0.82 -17.45 -52.62
N TRP A 720 -0.02 -17.51 -51.60
CA TRP A 720 -0.45 -18.76 -50.96
C TRP A 720 -1.32 -19.60 -51.89
N ASP A 721 -2.26 -18.99 -52.59
CA ASP A 721 -3.09 -19.68 -53.58
C ASP A 721 -2.24 -20.21 -54.76
N THR A 722 -1.17 -19.50 -55.17
CA THR A 722 -0.21 -20.02 -56.18
C THR A 722 0.68 -21.15 -55.63
N LEU A 723 1.06 -21.13 -54.36
CA LEU A 723 1.87 -22.19 -53.73
C LEU A 723 1.07 -23.49 -53.48
N ASP A 724 -0.23 -23.39 -53.21
CA ASP A 724 -1.13 -24.56 -53.08
C ASP A 724 -1.53 -25.15 -54.44
N LEU A 725 -1.58 -24.33 -55.51
CA LEU A 725 -1.77 -24.82 -56.87
C LEU A 725 -0.57 -25.65 -57.36
N ASP A 726 0.65 -25.29 -56.98
CA ASP A 726 1.87 -26.07 -57.29
C ASP A 726 1.96 -27.39 -56.51
N ARG A 727 1.32 -27.50 -55.34
CA ARG A 727 1.30 -28.74 -54.53
C ARG A 727 0.28 -29.78 -55.00
N ASN A 728 -0.74 -29.40 -55.75
CA ASN A 728 -1.75 -30.32 -56.29
C ASN A 728 -1.42 -30.83 -57.70
N GLN A 729 -0.27 -30.43 -58.28
CA GLN A 729 0.21 -30.92 -59.57
C GLN A 729 1.53 -31.73 -59.47
N SER A 730 2.00 -32.07 -58.27
CA SER A 730 3.17 -32.94 -58.06
C SER A 730 2.79 -34.32 -57.55
#